data_AF-A0A7Y9MYS5-F1
#
_entry.id   AF-A0A7Y9MYS5-F1
#
_cell.length_a   1.000
_cell.length_b   1.000
_cell.length_c   1.000
_cell.angle_alpha   90.00
_cell.angle_beta   90.00
_cell.angle_gamma   90.00
#
_symmetry.space_group_name_H-M   'P 1'
#
loop_
_entity.id
_entity.type
_entity.pdbx_description
1 polymer ?
#
loop_
_entity_poly.entity_id
_entity_poly.type
_entity_poly.pdbx_seq_one_letter_code
_entity_poly.pdbx_strand_id
1 'polypeptide(L)'
;MNRVTVDDLLSVRTPEQPALSPDGTRIAYVLRTTDRDGDRDTRALWQVASSGGAPAPLTHGTGDSAPVWSPDGAQLAFLRAQDGPAQLWVLPAGGGEARSLTALPLGAGAAAWSPDGARIAFTAPVDSAALPGEDKDTILARRSAPTGTDRLGYKADGAGNLSTLVQQLHVLDVASGKITVLTRGRSHASEPFWSPDGTRIAYSASVEDDADLTMRIPVLVCSSTDPNSPPVQVSAADVQATAVGWTPDGRHVLAAGRTDTEVGNADLLLFPVDGGDPRNLTAGLDRNVMPGGPGYPGGMPQFTEDGDIVFCLRDNGYSHVYRVAQDGSGAAPLVNGTANVSGLSVAGSSAAIVLATPESFGDVALLDLSDGTARTLTDYGTPEFELVPAEERRFTISDGTVVTGWLRRDPDAAGPLPLLLDIHGGPHNAWNGAADIAHPYHQVLTRRGWAVLTLNPRGSDGYGDAFFSAVSGGWGVNDANDFLEPIDALVSEGVADPARLAVTGYSYGGFMTCFLTSRDDRFAAAVAGGVVTDLFSMGGTSDFGHYLSSKENGGLPWRDEERISAQSPFTRVDQVKTPTLILHGAADDRCPVGQAEQWFTALRERGVPTRLVLYPGGSHLFVLSGPPSHRADFSQRVIDWVEQYAPPAGKPVRARLDARHWQQRLSALAEAHKVPGATLGILRLGEEPVYAHHGILNVRTGIETTDDSVFQIGSMSKVWTTSVVMKLVDEGRLDLDTPIVEYVPEFASSDPEVTRTVTMRHLLNHTSGIDGDVFTDTGRGDDTLEKYVALLDGIAQNHPLGATMSYCNSGFVLAGRVIEKITGTSWDQAMRDLLMTPLGLTHSCTLPEEAIMFRAASGHTEVGDDGPTLAPAWMLPRAMGPAGLVNSTTADVLAFARMHLTGGLAADGTRVLSEESVRRMQQREVDMPDPYSLGDAWAVGWILFDWDGRRLYGHDGNTIGQAAFLRILPDEQLAVTMLTNGGNTHDLYAELFDEIFSELADVHVPAGLTPPAEPFADDFSEFEGIYDRSGVRTEIFRDDEGLRMRTTLNGPLAALLPDPVQEHPLVPVRHGEFVMRPEGEQGWHAVVFYSLPSGERYLHHGVRAAPKVS
;
A
#
# COMPACT_ATOMS: atom_id res chain seq x y z
N MET A 1 18.45 -13.73 -1.38
CA MET A 1 17.84 -12.99 -2.51
C MET A 1 16.80 -12.06 -1.93
N ASN A 2 16.76 -10.79 -2.36
CA ASN A 2 15.75 -9.84 -1.93
C ASN A 2 14.36 -10.34 -2.35
N ARG A 3 13.33 -10.16 -1.52
CA ARG A 3 11.95 -10.51 -1.85
C ARG A 3 11.43 -9.55 -2.91
N VAL A 4 10.82 -10.07 -3.97
CA VAL A 4 10.14 -9.27 -5.01
C VAL A 4 8.95 -8.54 -4.39
N THR A 5 8.85 -7.24 -4.66
CA THR A 5 7.74 -6.38 -4.19
C THR A 5 6.77 -6.05 -5.33
N VAL A 6 5.60 -5.52 -4.96
CA VAL A 6 4.62 -4.98 -5.94
C VAL A 6 5.25 -3.87 -6.78
N ASP A 7 6.03 -3.00 -6.14
CA ASP A 7 6.67 -1.86 -6.80
C ASP A 7 7.76 -2.28 -7.79
N ASP A 8 8.49 -3.36 -7.51
CA ASP A 8 9.47 -3.92 -8.46
C ASP A 8 8.78 -4.35 -9.75
N LEU A 9 7.65 -5.06 -9.64
CA LEU A 9 6.85 -5.52 -10.79
C LEU A 9 6.26 -4.34 -11.57
N LEU A 10 5.68 -3.35 -10.89
CA LEU A 10 5.09 -2.17 -11.55
C LEU A 10 6.13 -1.26 -12.21
N SER A 11 7.41 -1.38 -11.84
CA SER A 11 8.50 -0.59 -12.45
C SER A 11 9.02 -1.15 -13.77
N VAL A 12 8.59 -2.36 -14.17
CA VAL A 12 9.03 -2.99 -15.42
C VAL A 12 8.58 -2.14 -16.62
N ARG A 13 9.55 -1.83 -17.49
CA ARG A 13 9.34 -1.02 -18.69
C ARG A 13 8.56 -1.85 -19.71
N THR A 14 7.53 -1.29 -20.32
CA THR A 14 6.67 -2.03 -21.26
C THR A 14 6.69 -1.37 -22.63
N PRO A 15 7.14 -2.07 -23.70
CA PRO A 15 6.94 -1.59 -25.07
C PRO A 15 5.48 -1.77 -25.50
N GLU A 16 4.97 -0.81 -26.27
CA GLU A 16 3.59 -0.74 -26.76
C GLU A 16 3.57 -0.23 -28.21
N GLN A 17 2.48 -0.52 -28.94
CA GLN A 17 2.14 0.13 -30.22
C GLN A 17 3.31 0.15 -31.26
N PRO A 18 3.81 -1.04 -31.68
CA PRO A 18 4.91 -1.11 -32.64
C PRO A 18 4.46 -0.65 -34.03
N ALA A 19 5.32 0.06 -34.74
CA ALA A 19 5.13 0.59 -36.08
C ALA A 19 6.36 0.31 -36.95
N LEU A 20 6.24 -0.65 -37.86
CA LEU A 20 7.27 -1.03 -38.82
C LEU A 20 7.29 0.00 -39.96
N SER A 21 8.48 0.47 -40.34
CA SER A 21 8.63 1.41 -41.46
C SER A 21 8.25 0.73 -42.80
N PRO A 22 7.77 1.49 -43.80
CA PRO A 22 7.35 0.91 -45.09
C PRO A 22 8.44 0.13 -45.82
N ASP A 23 9.70 0.50 -45.62
CA ASP A 23 10.87 -0.21 -46.16
C ASP A 23 11.30 -1.43 -45.33
N GLY A 24 10.62 -1.71 -44.22
CA GLY A 24 10.89 -2.83 -43.31
C GLY A 24 12.16 -2.70 -42.47
N THR A 25 12.87 -1.56 -42.49
CA THR A 25 14.20 -1.43 -41.88
C THR A 25 14.22 -0.95 -40.44
N ARG A 26 13.16 -0.26 -39.98
CA ARG A 26 13.08 0.39 -38.66
C ARG A 26 11.75 0.11 -38.00
N ILE A 27 11.76 -0.08 -36.69
CA ILE A 27 10.55 -0.21 -35.88
C ILE A 27 10.53 0.94 -34.88
N ALA A 28 9.53 1.81 -34.99
CA ALA A 28 9.19 2.77 -33.96
C ALA A 28 8.19 2.14 -32.99
N TYR A 29 8.25 2.46 -31.71
CA TYR A 29 7.31 1.96 -30.71
C TYR A 29 7.23 2.92 -29.53
N VAL A 30 6.21 2.77 -28.70
CA VAL A 30 6.06 3.52 -27.45
C VAL A 30 6.74 2.72 -26.34
N LEU A 31 7.60 3.34 -25.54
CA LEU A 31 8.09 2.75 -24.30
C LEU A 31 7.38 3.41 -23.12
N ARG A 32 6.63 2.62 -22.36
CA ARG A 32 5.99 3.03 -21.11
C ARG A 32 6.92 2.78 -19.92
N THR A 33 7.14 3.81 -19.12
CA THR A 33 7.94 3.80 -17.88
C THR A 33 7.16 4.45 -16.75
N THR A 34 7.39 4.04 -15.50
CA THR A 34 6.69 4.59 -14.34
C THR A 34 7.52 5.68 -13.66
N ASP A 35 6.94 6.88 -13.54
CA ASP A 35 7.45 8.03 -12.77
C ASP A 35 6.79 7.99 -11.39
N ARG A 36 7.52 7.46 -10.38
CA ARG A 36 7.00 7.27 -9.02
C ARG A 36 6.78 8.59 -8.30
N ASP A 37 7.71 9.54 -8.44
CA ASP A 37 7.63 10.84 -7.78
C ASP A 37 6.46 11.67 -8.32
N GLY A 38 6.21 11.57 -9.63
CA GLY A 38 5.09 12.21 -10.30
C GLY A 38 3.77 11.43 -10.28
N ASP A 39 3.74 10.24 -9.66
CA ASP A 39 2.62 9.30 -9.62
C ASP A 39 1.90 9.11 -10.96
N ARG A 40 2.67 8.80 -12.02
CA ARG A 40 2.15 8.63 -13.38
C ARG A 40 3.00 7.70 -14.23
N ASP A 41 2.39 7.14 -15.27
CA ASP A 41 3.16 6.55 -16.36
C ASP A 41 3.62 7.62 -17.35
N THR A 42 4.82 7.46 -17.86
CA THR A 42 5.43 8.28 -18.90
C THR A 42 5.56 7.44 -20.18
N ARG A 43 5.31 8.06 -21.33
CA ARG A 43 5.38 7.42 -22.64
C ARG A 43 6.24 8.25 -23.59
N ALA A 44 7.23 7.61 -24.19
CA ALA A 44 8.11 8.20 -25.19
C ALA A 44 8.23 7.26 -26.40
N LEU A 45 8.45 7.84 -27.59
CA LEU A 45 8.76 7.06 -28.78
C LEU A 45 10.22 6.61 -28.78
N TRP A 46 10.42 5.34 -29.11
CA TRP A 46 11.72 4.69 -29.28
C TRP A 46 11.80 4.05 -30.65
N GLN A 47 13.01 3.75 -31.09
CA GLN A 47 13.28 3.05 -32.33
C GLN A 47 14.31 1.94 -32.15
N VAL A 48 14.14 0.84 -32.88
CA VAL A 48 15.14 -0.21 -33.06
C VAL A 48 15.23 -0.58 -34.54
N ALA A 49 16.42 -0.96 -35.01
CA ALA A 49 16.60 -1.44 -36.38
C ALA A 49 16.07 -2.88 -36.50
N SER A 50 15.42 -3.20 -37.63
CA SER A 50 14.93 -4.56 -37.90
C SER A 50 16.06 -5.59 -37.93
N SER A 51 17.29 -5.18 -38.27
CA SER A 51 18.49 -6.02 -38.19
C SER A 51 18.96 -6.34 -36.77
N GLY A 52 18.37 -5.71 -35.75
CA GLY A 52 18.87 -5.69 -34.37
C GLY A 52 19.85 -4.53 -34.10
N GLY A 53 20.19 -4.34 -32.82
CA GLY A 53 21.03 -3.24 -32.34
C GLY A 53 20.47 -2.63 -31.05
N ALA A 54 21.17 -1.65 -30.48
CA ALA A 54 20.69 -0.95 -29.29
C ALA A 54 19.49 -0.06 -29.65
N PRO A 55 18.35 -0.16 -28.94
CA PRO A 55 17.25 0.77 -29.11
C PRO A 55 17.63 2.19 -28.69
N ALA A 56 17.01 3.20 -29.31
CA ALA A 56 17.28 4.61 -29.02
C ALA A 56 15.97 5.41 -28.91
N PRO A 57 15.91 6.42 -28.01
CA PRO A 57 14.77 7.31 -27.93
C PRO A 57 14.68 8.21 -29.17
N LEU A 58 13.48 8.35 -29.72
CA LEU A 58 13.16 9.33 -30.78
C LEU A 58 12.64 10.64 -30.20
N THR A 59 12.03 10.59 -29.01
CA THR A 59 11.43 11.73 -28.34
C THR A 59 11.78 11.74 -26.85
N HIS A 60 11.77 12.92 -26.25
CA HIS A 60 11.89 13.12 -24.80
C HIS A 60 10.58 13.62 -24.15
N GLY A 61 9.45 13.54 -24.87
CA GLY A 61 8.13 13.82 -24.32
C GLY A 61 7.70 12.74 -23.33
N THR A 62 6.76 13.07 -22.44
CA THR A 62 6.26 12.18 -21.38
C THR A 62 4.87 11.59 -21.66
N GLY A 63 4.25 11.96 -22.79
CA GLY A 63 2.90 11.54 -23.18
C GLY A 63 2.76 11.27 -24.67
N ASP A 64 3.77 10.65 -25.29
CA ASP A 64 3.81 10.37 -26.72
C ASP A 64 3.22 8.97 -27.04
N SER A 65 2.37 8.86 -28.07
CA SER A 65 1.66 7.61 -28.42
C SER A 65 1.26 7.54 -29.90
N ALA A 66 0.70 6.41 -30.33
CA ALA A 66 0.17 6.14 -31.66
C ALA A 66 1.13 6.49 -32.83
N PRO A 67 2.36 5.95 -32.84
CA PRO A 67 3.30 6.19 -33.94
C PRO A 67 2.81 5.55 -35.24
N VAL A 68 2.77 6.31 -36.34
CA VAL A 68 2.39 5.82 -37.67
C VAL A 68 3.30 6.44 -38.74
N TRP A 69 3.97 5.59 -39.51
CA TRP A 69 4.83 6.03 -40.61
C TRP A 69 4.01 6.61 -41.77
N SER A 70 4.53 7.67 -42.37
CA SER A 70 4.09 8.12 -43.70
C SER A 70 4.39 7.04 -44.76
N PRO A 71 3.63 6.96 -45.86
CA PRO A 71 3.79 5.90 -46.86
C PRO A 71 5.18 5.83 -47.51
N ASP A 72 5.89 6.95 -47.59
CA ASP A 72 7.26 7.04 -48.11
C ASP A 72 8.35 6.78 -47.04
N GLY A 73 7.95 6.60 -45.78
CA GLY A 73 8.85 6.40 -44.64
C GLY A 73 9.69 7.63 -44.25
N ALA A 74 9.39 8.81 -44.80
CA ALA A 74 10.17 10.04 -44.56
C ALA A 74 9.76 10.78 -43.28
N GLN A 75 8.54 10.55 -42.78
CA GLN A 75 7.98 11.14 -41.58
C GLN A 75 7.29 10.08 -40.69
N LEU A 76 7.29 10.32 -39.38
CA LEU A 76 6.53 9.57 -38.38
C LEU A 76 5.50 10.50 -37.74
N ALA A 77 4.22 10.21 -37.90
CA ALA A 77 3.14 10.89 -37.17
C ALA A 77 2.93 10.24 -35.80
N PHE A 78 2.51 11.02 -34.81
CA PHE A 78 2.21 10.52 -33.47
C PHE A 78 1.31 11.50 -32.70
N LEU A 79 0.78 11.06 -31.57
CA LEU A 79 0.06 11.88 -30.61
C LEU A 79 0.96 12.31 -29.45
N ARG A 80 0.84 13.57 -29.01
CA ARG A 80 1.50 14.08 -27.80
C ARG A 80 0.51 14.74 -26.86
N ALA A 81 0.47 14.28 -25.61
CA ALA A 81 -0.37 14.79 -24.52
C ALA A 81 0.49 15.29 -23.33
N GLN A 82 1.23 16.38 -23.53
CA GLN A 82 2.15 16.93 -22.51
C GLN A 82 1.63 18.22 -21.87
N ASP A 83 1.16 19.17 -22.69
CA ASP A 83 0.72 20.51 -22.24
C ASP A 83 -0.80 20.72 -22.42
N GLY A 84 -1.58 19.64 -22.38
CA GLY A 84 -3.03 19.66 -22.62
C GLY A 84 -3.54 18.40 -23.32
N PRO A 85 -4.72 18.46 -23.97
CA PRO A 85 -5.25 17.31 -24.69
C PRO A 85 -4.34 16.91 -25.86
N ALA A 86 -4.33 15.63 -26.19
CA ALA A 86 -3.46 15.07 -27.23
C ALA A 86 -3.59 15.83 -28.56
N GLN A 87 -2.47 16.16 -29.19
CA GLN A 87 -2.42 16.75 -30.52
C GLN A 87 -1.64 15.85 -31.48
N LEU A 88 -1.88 16.01 -32.78
CA LEU A 88 -1.11 15.35 -33.83
C LEU A 88 0.20 16.08 -34.09
N TRP A 89 1.29 15.32 -34.12
CA TRP A 89 2.64 15.80 -34.41
C TRP A 89 3.27 14.95 -35.51
N VAL A 90 4.29 15.49 -36.17
CA VAL A 90 5.16 14.72 -37.08
C VAL A 90 6.63 14.95 -36.78
N LEU A 91 7.41 13.88 -36.90
CA LEU A 91 8.85 13.82 -36.74
C LEU A 91 9.52 13.39 -38.06
N PRO A 92 10.58 14.07 -38.54
CA PRO A 92 11.35 13.60 -39.69
C PRO A 92 12.10 12.29 -39.40
N ALA A 93 12.02 11.32 -40.31
CA ALA A 93 12.64 10.00 -40.15
C ALA A 93 14.18 10.03 -40.12
N GLY A 94 14.79 11.07 -40.70
CA GLY A 94 16.25 11.27 -40.73
C GLY A 94 16.81 12.00 -39.51
N GLY A 95 15.98 12.32 -38.51
CA GLY A 95 16.33 13.15 -37.36
C GLY A 95 15.97 14.63 -37.55
N GLY A 96 15.66 15.29 -36.43
CA GLY A 96 15.13 16.65 -36.37
C GLY A 96 14.16 16.82 -35.20
N GLU A 97 13.59 18.01 -35.02
CA GLU A 97 12.55 18.25 -34.00
C GLU A 97 11.16 17.93 -34.54
N ALA A 98 10.28 17.46 -33.65
CA ALA A 98 8.87 17.24 -33.98
C ALA A 98 8.15 18.58 -34.16
N ARG A 99 7.21 18.65 -35.11
CA ARG A 99 6.32 19.81 -35.30
C ARG A 99 4.87 19.43 -35.06
N SER A 100 4.12 20.30 -34.39
CA SER A 100 2.68 20.11 -34.21
C SER A 100 1.94 20.35 -35.54
N LEU A 101 0.96 19.50 -35.81
CA LEU A 101 0.04 19.62 -36.94
C LEU A 101 -1.32 20.16 -36.54
N THR A 102 -1.72 19.99 -35.27
CA THR A 102 -3.02 20.42 -34.76
C THR A 102 -2.91 21.25 -33.50
N ALA A 103 -3.96 22.03 -33.24
CA ALA A 103 -4.17 22.77 -32.01
C ALA A 103 -5.67 22.79 -31.67
N LEU A 104 -6.31 21.61 -31.68
CA LEU A 104 -7.75 21.48 -31.47
C LEU A 104 -8.10 21.64 -29.98
N PRO A 105 -9.19 22.36 -29.64
CA PRO A 105 -9.57 22.66 -28.25
C PRO A 105 -9.65 21.45 -27.31
N LEU A 106 -10.15 20.32 -27.83
CA LEU A 106 -10.37 19.08 -27.09
C LEU A 106 -9.40 17.96 -27.49
N GLY A 107 -8.44 18.23 -28.38
CA GLY A 107 -7.47 17.25 -28.87
C GLY A 107 -7.79 16.63 -30.22
N ALA A 108 -6.89 15.76 -30.68
CA ALA A 108 -6.96 14.97 -31.90
C ALA A 108 -6.64 13.49 -31.59
N GLY A 109 -7.20 12.58 -32.38
CA GLY A 109 -6.94 11.14 -32.34
C GLY A 109 -5.84 10.70 -33.31
N ALA A 110 -5.59 9.40 -33.36
CA ALA A 110 -4.48 8.80 -34.11
C ALA A 110 -4.51 9.11 -35.61
N ALA A 111 -3.32 9.20 -36.22
CA ALA A 111 -3.17 9.53 -37.62
C ALA A 111 -3.41 8.33 -38.55
N ALA A 112 -4.20 8.52 -39.60
CA ALA A 112 -4.25 7.65 -40.77
C ALA A 112 -3.77 8.43 -42.00
N TRP A 113 -2.59 8.09 -42.53
CA TRP A 113 -2.03 8.75 -43.71
C TRP A 113 -2.81 8.39 -44.98
N SER A 114 -3.03 9.38 -45.86
CA SER A 114 -3.47 9.10 -47.23
C SER A 114 -2.39 8.35 -48.00
N PRO A 115 -2.74 7.52 -49.01
CA PRO A 115 -1.76 6.74 -49.76
C PRO A 115 -0.64 7.56 -50.43
N ASP A 116 -0.93 8.82 -50.77
CA ASP A 116 0.02 9.77 -51.35
C ASP A 116 0.85 10.56 -50.31
N GLY A 117 0.59 10.36 -49.01
CA GLY A 117 1.25 11.08 -47.92
C GLY A 117 0.89 12.57 -47.79
N ALA A 118 -0.02 13.10 -48.61
CA ALA A 118 -0.34 14.53 -48.61
C ALA A 118 -1.35 14.93 -47.51
N ARG A 119 -2.13 13.98 -47.00
CA ARG A 119 -3.21 14.21 -46.04
C ARG A 119 -3.18 13.21 -44.90
N ILE A 120 -3.78 13.59 -43.77
CA ILE A 120 -3.99 12.73 -42.59
C ILE A 120 -5.47 12.76 -42.23
N ALA A 121 -6.11 11.60 -42.18
CA ALA A 121 -7.43 11.44 -41.57
C ALA A 121 -7.28 11.08 -40.09
N PHE A 122 -8.18 11.57 -39.25
CA PHE A 122 -8.20 11.25 -37.81
C PHE A 122 -9.59 11.55 -37.24
N THR A 123 -9.92 10.93 -36.11
CA THR A 123 -11.08 11.31 -35.31
C THR A 123 -10.69 12.33 -34.25
N ALA A 124 -11.59 13.23 -33.89
CA ALA A 124 -11.36 14.15 -32.77
C ALA A 124 -12.65 14.39 -31.97
N PRO A 125 -12.54 14.54 -30.63
CA PRO A 125 -13.65 14.97 -29.81
C PRO A 125 -14.06 16.40 -30.17
N VAL A 126 -15.34 16.60 -30.42
CA VAL A 126 -15.93 17.92 -30.64
C VAL A 126 -17.19 18.08 -29.81
N ASP A 127 -17.51 19.33 -29.48
CA ASP A 127 -18.79 19.66 -28.90
C ASP A 127 -19.82 19.89 -30.02
N SER A 128 -20.80 19.00 -30.13
CA SER A 128 -21.84 19.07 -31.15
C SER A 128 -22.76 20.29 -31.02
N ALA A 129 -22.76 20.97 -29.87
CA ALA A 129 -23.51 22.20 -29.64
C ALA A 129 -22.66 23.47 -29.84
N ALA A 130 -21.37 23.35 -30.18
CA ALA A 130 -20.51 24.50 -30.34
C ALA A 130 -20.94 25.41 -31.50
N LEU A 131 -21.05 26.71 -31.22
CA LEU A 131 -21.31 27.72 -32.25
C LEU A 131 -20.00 28.09 -32.99
N PRO A 132 -20.08 28.53 -34.27
CA PRO A 132 -18.90 28.96 -34.99
C PRO A 132 -18.12 30.06 -34.25
N GLY A 133 -16.83 29.81 -33.99
CA GLY A 133 -15.95 30.76 -33.31
C GLY A 133 -15.97 30.69 -31.78
N GLU A 134 -16.72 29.75 -31.17
CA GLU A 134 -16.58 29.47 -29.74
C GLU A 134 -15.17 28.97 -29.43
N ASP A 135 -14.60 29.51 -28.35
CA ASP A 135 -13.28 29.14 -27.88
C ASP A 135 -13.31 27.91 -26.96
N LYS A 136 -12.12 27.42 -26.63
CA LYS A 136 -11.93 26.27 -25.75
C LYS A 136 -12.59 26.48 -24.38
N ASP A 137 -12.47 27.67 -23.82
CA ASP A 137 -12.94 27.95 -22.46
C ASP A 137 -14.47 27.93 -22.41
N THR A 138 -15.15 28.44 -23.45
CA THR A 138 -16.60 28.37 -23.59
C THR A 138 -17.08 26.91 -23.71
N ILE A 139 -16.40 26.10 -24.52
CA ILE A 139 -16.68 24.66 -24.66
C ILE A 139 -16.51 23.95 -23.31
N LEU A 140 -15.41 24.20 -22.60
CA LEU A 140 -15.14 23.58 -21.30
C LEU A 140 -16.12 24.05 -20.22
N ALA A 141 -16.52 25.34 -20.22
CA ALA A 141 -17.50 25.87 -19.27
C ALA A 141 -18.88 25.20 -19.45
N ARG A 142 -19.29 24.92 -20.69
CA ARG A 142 -20.53 24.18 -20.98
C ARG A 142 -20.54 22.79 -20.37
N ARG A 143 -19.38 22.13 -20.28
CA ARG A 143 -19.25 20.78 -19.68
C ARG A 143 -19.48 20.77 -18.17
N SER A 144 -19.31 21.91 -17.51
CA SER A 144 -19.58 22.06 -16.07
C SER A 144 -20.99 22.58 -15.77
N ALA A 145 -21.81 22.81 -16.80
CA ALA A 145 -23.19 23.25 -16.66
C ALA A 145 -24.17 22.06 -16.57
N PRO A 146 -25.40 22.25 -16.06
CA PRO A 146 -26.44 21.23 -16.14
C PRO A 146 -26.70 20.81 -17.59
N THR A 147 -26.74 19.52 -17.85
CA THR A 147 -26.96 18.96 -19.18
C THR A 147 -28.22 18.10 -19.25
N GLY A 148 -28.80 18.01 -20.44
CA GLY A 148 -29.96 17.17 -20.73
C GLY A 148 -29.63 16.20 -21.86
N THR A 149 -30.19 15.00 -21.79
CA THR A 149 -30.05 13.95 -22.81
C THR A 149 -31.40 13.25 -22.99
N ASP A 150 -31.64 12.79 -24.21
CA ASP A 150 -32.74 11.90 -24.60
C ASP A 150 -32.23 10.52 -25.08
N ARG A 151 -30.92 10.24 -24.93
CA ARG A 151 -30.24 8.98 -25.31
C ARG A 151 -29.53 8.32 -24.13
N LEU A 152 -29.40 6.99 -24.16
CA LEU A 152 -28.74 6.17 -23.14
C LEU A 152 -27.22 6.34 -23.11
N GLY A 153 -26.58 6.66 -24.24
CA GLY A 153 -25.13 6.89 -24.36
C GLY A 153 -24.65 8.24 -23.82
N TYR A 154 -25.23 8.73 -22.72
CA TYR A 154 -24.94 10.07 -22.18
C TYR A 154 -23.68 10.14 -21.32
N LYS A 155 -23.09 8.99 -20.99
CA LYS A 155 -21.85 8.89 -20.23
C LYS A 155 -21.00 7.73 -20.74
N ALA A 156 -19.70 7.76 -20.45
CA ALA A 156 -18.78 6.68 -20.73
C ALA A 156 -17.70 6.62 -19.66
N ASP A 157 -17.32 5.42 -19.23
CA ASP A 157 -16.25 5.23 -18.25
C ASP A 157 -14.95 5.92 -18.64
N GLY A 158 -14.31 6.58 -17.66
CA GLY A 158 -13.11 7.39 -17.84
C GLY A 158 -13.34 8.78 -18.47
N ALA A 159 -14.44 8.98 -19.19
CA ALA A 159 -14.83 10.29 -19.73
C ALA A 159 -15.90 11.01 -18.90
N GLY A 160 -16.66 10.26 -18.09
CA GLY A 160 -17.79 10.76 -17.32
C GLY A 160 -18.98 11.10 -18.22
N ASN A 161 -19.72 12.14 -17.86
CA ASN A 161 -20.84 12.64 -18.66
C ASN A 161 -20.34 13.22 -20.00
N LEU A 162 -20.82 12.65 -21.10
CA LEU A 162 -20.48 13.05 -22.47
C LEU A 162 -21.28 14.29 -22.90
N SER A 163 -22.53 14.43 -22.47
CA SER A 163 -23.40 15.55 -22.83
C SER A 163 -23.48 15.78 -24.34
N THR A 164 -22.81 16.81 -24.88
CA THR A 164 -22.76 17.14 -26.32
C THR A 164 -21.49 16.67 -27.00
N LEU A 165 -20.59 15.98 -26.28
CA LEU A 165 -19.31 15.51 -26.77
C LEU A 165 -19.46 14.30 -27.69
N VAL A 166 -18.91 14.39 -28.90
CA VAL A 166 -18.93 13.33 -29.91
C VAL A 166 -17.59 13.22 -30.63
N GLN A 167 -17.27 12.04 -31.15
CA GLN A 167 -16.09 11.83 -32.00
C GLN A 167 -16.46 12.09 -33.46
N GLN A 168 -15.78 13.00 -34.14
CA GLN A 168 -16.02 13.30 -35.55
C GLN A 168 -14.76 13.09 -36.40
N LEU A 169 -14.97 12.73 -37.66
CA LEU A 169 -13.94 12.49 -38.64
C LEU A 169 -13.45 13.81 -39.24
N HIS A 170 -12.12 13.96 -39.30
CA HIS A 170 -11.40 15.11 -39.83
C HIS A 170 -10.37 14.65 -40.87
N VAL A 171 -10.09 15.52 -41.83
CA VAL A 171 -8.96 15.37 -42.77
C VAL A 171 -8.11 16.65 -42.74
N LEU A 172 -6.83 16.47 -42.45
CA LEU A 172 -5.80 17.51 -42.45
C LEU A 172 -4.99 17.45 -43.75
N ASP A 173 -4.78 18.58 -44.39
CA ASP A 173 -3.75 18.76 -45.40
C ASP A 173 -2.39 19.07 -44.74
N VAL A 174 -1.39 18.22 -44.99
CA VAL A 174 -0.13 18.21 -44.22
C VAL A 174 0.75 19.44 -44.51
N ALA A 175 0.66 19.96 -45.74
CA ALA A 175 1.46 21.10 -46.20
C ALA A 175 0.89 22.43 -45.72
N SER A 176 -0.43 22.62 -45.82
CA SER A 176 -1.11 23.87 -45.46
C SER A 176 -1.58 23.92 -44.02
N GLY A 177 -1.71 22.78 -43.34
CA GLY A 177 -2.30 22.69 -42.00
C GLY A 177 -3.84 22.83 -41.99
N LYS A 178 -4.49 22.86 -43.15
CA LYS A 178 -5.94 23.04 -43.25
C LYS A 178 -6.67 21.77 -42.81
N ILE A 179 -7.60 21.90 -41.85
CA ILE A 179 -8.45 20.81 -41.37
C ILE A 179 -9.86 20.94 -41.97
N THR A 180 -10.39 19.84 -42.49
CA THR A 180 -11.77 19.71 -42.99
C THR A 180 -12.51 18.68 -42.15
N VAL A 181 -13.64 19.07 -41.56
CA VAL A 181 -14.53 18.18 -40.79
C VAL A 181 -15.46 17.45 -41.76
N LEU A 182 -15.43 16.11 -41.79
CA LEU A 182 -16.20 15.28 -42.72
C LEU A 182 -17.52 14.77 -42.14
N THR A 183 -17.60 14.54 -40.83
CA THR A 183 -18.84 14.08 -40.17
C THR A 183 -19.33 15.12 -39.16
N ARG A 184 -20.66 15.17 -38.97
CA ARG A 184 -21.32 16.06 -38.01
C ARG A 184 -22.52 15.33 -37.41
N GLY A 185 -22.97 15.78 -36.24
CA GLY A 185 -24.19 15.28 -35.60
C GLY A 185 -23.90 14.70 -34.22
N ARG A 186 -24.76 13.78 -33.79
CA ARG A 186 -24.76 13.21 -32.43
C ARG A 186 -24.11 11.82 -32.34
N SER A 187 -23.56 11.31 -33.44
CA SER A 187 -22.98 9.97 -33.53
C SER A 187 -21.46 10.02 -33.46
N HIS A 188 -20.86 9.00 -32.85
CA HIS A 188 -19.41 8.83 -32.80
C HIS A 188 -18.93 8.12 -34.07
N ALA A 189 -17.95 8.71 -34.76
CA ALA A 189 -17.21 8.05 -35.83
C ALA A 189 -16.05 7.24 -35.25
N SER A 190 -15.86 6.01 -35.76
CA SER A 190 -14.67 5.18 -35.48
C SER A 190 -13.42 5.74 -36.16
N GLU A 191 -12.28 5.08 -35.92
CA GLU A 191 -11.03 5.35 -36.65
C GLU A 191 -11.23 5.26 -38.17
N PRO A 192 -10.59 6.16 -38.96
CA PRO A 192 -10.77 6.22 -40.41
C PRO A 192 -9.76 5.40 -41.20
N PHE A 193 -10.23 4.80 -42.29
CA PHE A 193 -9.41 4.02 -43.22
C PHE A 193 -9.54 4.54 -44.65
N TRP A 194 -8.42 4.90 -45.28
CA TRP A 194 -8.38 5.43 -46.65
C TRP A 194 -8.63 4.35 -47.69
N SER A 195 -9.41 4.69 -48.72
CA SER A 195 -9.41 3.88 -49.95
C SER A 195 -8.03 3.94 -50.64
N PRO A 196 -7.62 2.90 -51.39
CA PRO A 196 -6.30 2.85 -52.01
C PRO A 196 -5.99 4.01 -52.98
N ASP A 197 -7.02 4.63 -53.57
CA ASP A 197 -6.92 5.79 -54.45
C ASP A 197 -6.95 7.14 -53.69
N GLY A 198 -7.12 7.13 -52.37
CA GLY A 198 -7.19 8.31 -51.51
C GLY A 198 -8.45 9.17 -51.69
N THR A 199 -9.48 8.72 -52.40
CA THR A 199 -10.68 9.53 -52.69
C THR A 199 -11.81 9.36 -51.67
N ARG A 200 -11.79 8.26 -50.90
CA ARG A 200 -12.83 7.88 -49.94
C ARG A 200 -12.24 7.46 -48.60
N ILE A 201 -13.06 7.52 -47.56
CA ILE A 201 -12.73 7.05 -46.20
C ILE A 201 -13.83 6.10 -45.74
N ALA A 202 -13.44 4.93 -45.23
CA ALA A 202 -14.31 4.03 -44.49
C ALA A 202 -14.21 4.31 -42.99
N TYR A 203 -15.35 4.23 -42.31
CA TYR A 203 -15.47 4.35 -40.86
C TYR A 203 -16.78 3.66 -40.43
N SER A 204 -16.99 3.52 -39.13
CA SER A 204 -18.23 2.98 -38.56
C SER A 204 -18.86 4.00 -37.62
N ALA A 205 -20.18 4.08 -37.60
CA ALA A 205 -20.92 4.98 -36.73
C ALA A 205 -22.38 4.55 -36.55
N SER A 206 -22.88 4.66 -35.32
CA SER A 206 -24.28 4.45 -34.95
C SER A 206 -25.13 5.67 -35.32
N VAL A 207 -25.62 5.73 -36.57
CA VAL A 207 -26.26 6.93 -37.15
C VAL A 207 -27.78 6.98 -37.03
N GLU A 208 -28.43 5.89 -36.61
CA GLU A 208 -29.88 5.84 -36.38
C GLU A 208 -30.30 6.64 -35.13
N ASP A 209 -31.56 7.08 -35.07
CA ASP A 209 -32.05 7.86 -33.92
C ASP A 209 -32.05 7.05 -32.62
N ASP A 210 -32.47 5.79 -32.69
CA ASP A 210 -32.55 4.82 -31.57
C ASP A 210 -31.34 3.86 -31.55
N ALA A 211 -30.18 4.28 -32.07
CA ALA A 211 -29.02 3.38 -32.21
C ALA A 211 -28.45 2.88 -30.87
N ASP A 212 -28.73 3.61 -29.79
CA ASP A 212 -28.45 3.21 -28.40
C ASP A 212 -29.33 2.04 -27.92
N LEU A 213 -30.48 1.81 -28.56
CA LEU A 213 -31.37 0.68 -28.29
C LEU A 213 -31.12 -0.50 -29.26
N THR A 214 -30.86 -0.22 -30.54
CA THR A 214 -30.62 -1.26 -31.55
C THR A 214 -29.22 -1.85 -31.48
N MET A 215 -28.24 -1.11 -30.95
CA MET A 215 -26.82 -1.48 -30.85
C MET A 215 -26.15 -1.75 -32.20
N ARG A 216 -26.77 -1.30 -33.30
CA ARG A 216 -26.24 -1.41 -34.65
C ARG A 216 -25.08 -0.44 -34.84
N ILE A 217 -24.03 -0.94 -35.45
CA ILE A 217 -22.83 -0.19 -35.80
C ILE A 217 -22.52 -0.49 -37.27
N PRO A 218 -23.14 0.22 -38.23
CA PRO A 218 -22.89 0.04 -39.64
C PRO A 218 -21.52 0.56 -40.05
N VAL A 219 -20.96 -0.09 -41.08
CA VAL A 219 -19.80 0.37 -41.84
C VAL A 219 -20.26 1.32 -42.95
N LEU A 220 -19.67 2.50 -42.98
CA LEU A 220 -19.98 3.65 -43.82
C LEU A 220 -18.75 4.06 -44.64
N VAL A 221 -18.99 4.65 -45.82
CA VAL A 221 -17.97 5.23 -46.69
C VAL A 221 -18.36 6.65 -47.06
N CYS A 222 -17.45 7.62 -46.92
CA CYS A 222 -17.67 9.00 -47.35
C CYS A 222 -16.55 9.52 -48.26
N SER A 223 -16.78 10.68 -48.88
CA SER A 223 -15.72 11.40 -49.61
C SER A 223 -14.61 11.85 -48.67
N SER A 224 -13.35 11.81 -49.12
CA SER A 224 -12.21 12.33 -48.37
C SER A 224 -12.00 13.84 -48.49
N THR A 225 -12.74 14.52 -49.37
CA THR A 225 -12.56 15.95 -49.67
C THR A 225 -13.85 16.75 -49.62
N ASP A 226 -15.01 16.15 -49.89
CA ASP A 226 -16.30 16.83 -49.88
C ASP A 226 -17.06 16.55 -48.56
N PRO A 227 -17.05 17.50 -47.61
CA PRO A 227 -17.75 17.36 -46.33
C PRO A 227 -19.28 17.45 -46.45
N ASN A 228 -19.82 17.66 -47.65
CA ASN A 228 -21.26 17.70 -47.90
C ASN A 228 -21.75 16.44 -48.63
N SER A 229 -20.85 15.55 -49.03
CA SER A 229 -21.22 14.28 -49.64
C SER A 229 -21.79 13.34 -48.57
N PRO A 230 -23.03 12.86 -48.72
CA PRO A 230 -23.63 11.97 -47.72
C PRO A 230 -22.85 10.65 -47.66
N PRO A 231 -22.64 10.07 -46.45
CA PRO A 231 -22.01 8.77 -46.33
C PRO A 231 -22.91 7.69 -46.95
N VAL A 232 -22.27 6.69 -47.55
CA VAL A 232 -22.91 5.49 -48.10
C VAL A 232 -22.67 4.34 -47.13
N GLN A 233 -23.75 3.70 -46.67
CA GLN A 233 -23.64 2.45 -45.92
C GLN A 233 -23.29 1.31 -46.87
N VAL A 234 -22.18 0.61 -46.58
CA VAL A 234 -21.71 -0.54 -47.38
C VAL A 234 -22.00 -1.88 -46.71
N SER A 235 -22.42 -1.85 -45.45
CA SER A 235 -22.79 -3.03 -44.66
C SER A 235 -24.30 -3.31 -44.69
N ALA A 236 -24.69 -4.51 -44.27
CA ALA A 236 -26.09 -4.84 -44.02
C ALA A 236 -26.70 -3.96 -42.91
N ALA A 237 -28.03 -3.89 -42.84
CA ALA A 237 -28.72 -3.04 -41.86
C ALA A 237 -28.51 -3.49 -40.40
N ASP A 238 -28.52 -4.81 -40.16
CA ASP A 238 -28.49 -5.40 -38.82
C ASP A 238 -27.07 -5.82 -38.37
N VAL A 239 -26.08 -4.96 -38.56
CA VAL A 239 -24.67 -5.28 -38.30
C VAL A 239 -24.13 -4.61 -37.03
N GLN A 240 -23.18 -5.28 -36.37
CA GLN A 240 -22.29 -4.69 -35.37
C GLN A 240 -20.84 -4.90 -35.81
N ALA A 241 -20.31 -3.99 -36.63
CA ALA A 241 -18.96 -4.14 -37.19
C ALA A 241 -18.21 -2.80 -37.32
N THR A 242 -16.90 -2.87 -37.08
CA THR A 242 -16.00 -1.72 -37.17
C THR A 242 -15.12 -1.86 -38.39
N ALA A 243 -15.05 -0.81 -39.23
CA ALA A 243 -14.10 -0.76 -40.34
C ALA A 243 -12.66 -0.91 -39.83
N VAL A 244 -11.84 -1.71 -40.51
CA VAL A 244 -10.43 -1.92 -40.18
C VAL A 244 -9.49 -1.79 -41.39
N GLY A 245 -10.03 -1.59 -42.60
CA GLY A 245 -9.20 -1.39 -43.79
C GLY A 245 -9.96 -1.49 -45.11
N TRP A 246 -9.19 -1.52 -46.20
CA TRP A 246 -9.68 -1.68 -47.58
C TRP A 246 -8.88 -2.76 -48.30
N THR A 247 -9.53 -3.50 -49.19
CA THR A 247 -8.78 -4.36 -50.12
C THR A 247 -7.88 -3.50 -51.01
N PRO A 248 -6.69 -3.99 -51.43
CA PRO A 248 -5.78 -3.24 -52.30
C PRO A 248 -6.40 -2.77 -53.62
N ASP A 249 -7.41 -3.49 -54.12
CA ASP A 249 -8.15 -3.14 -55.34
C ASP A 249 -9.29 -2.12 -55.12
N GLY A 250 -9.56 -1.73 -53.88
CA GLY A 250 -10.58 -0.75 -53.50
C GLY A 250 -12.04 -1.21 -53.68
N ARG A 251 -12.27 -2.52 -53.93
CA ARG A 251 -13.62 -3.07 -54.16
C ARG A 251 -14.35 -3.47 -52.89
N HIS A 252 -13.64 -3.70 -51.78
CA HIS A 252 -14.23 -4.09 -50.50
C HIS A 252 -13.67 -3.29 -49.33
N VAL A 253 -14.52 -3.09 -48.32
CA VAL A 253 -14.11 -2.61 -47.00
C VAL A 253 -13.94 -3.82 -46.09
N LEU A 254 -12.79 -3.92 -45.43
CA LEU A 254 -12.52 -4.91 -44.40
C LEU A 254 -13.06 -4.39 -43.06
N ALA A 255 -13.75 -5.25 -42.32
CA ALA A 255 -14.31 -4.93 -41.02
C ALA A 255 -14.12 -6.09 -40.04
N ALA A 256 -14.01 -5.78 -38.75
CA ALA A 256 -14.05 -6.75 -37.67
C ALA A 256 -15.38 -6.60 -36.91
N GLY A 257 -16.09 -7.70 -36.67
CA GLY A 257 -17.35 -7.72 -35.94
C GLY A 257 -18.31 -8.80 -36.41
N ARG A 258 -19.61 -8.58 -36.22
CA ARG A 258 -20.67 -9.55 -36.51
C ARG A 258 -21.68 -9.00 -37.50
N THR A 259 -22.32 -9.90 -38.23
CA THR A 259 -23.43 -9.59 -39.13
C THR A 259 -24.80 -9.55 -38.44
N ASP A 260 -24.80 -9.63 -37.11
CA ASP A 260 -25.95 -9.47 -36.21
C ASP A 260 -25.54 -8.57 -35.02
N THR A 261 -26.41 -8.47 -34.01
CA THR A 261 -26.15 -7.73 -32.76
C THR A 261 -26.14 -8.67 -31.55
N GLU A 262 -25.94 -9.97 -31.76
CA GLU A 262 -25.94 -10.97 -30.70
C GLU A 262 -24.54 -11.14 -30.09
N VAL A 263 -24.50 -11.68 -28.87
CA VAL A 263 -23.25 -12.02 -28.18
C VAL A 263 -22.56 -13.16 -28.93
N GLY A 264 -21.28 -13.00 -29.24
CA GLY A 264 -20.47 -14.05 -29.84
C GLY A 264 -19.14 -13.54 -30.41
N ASN A 265 -18.42 -14.44 -31.08
CA ASN A 265 -17.13 -14.13 -31.70
C ASN A 265 -17.28 -13.04 -32.77
N ALA A 266 -16.36 -12.09 -32.79
CA ALA A 266 -16.17 -11.17 -33.90
C ALA A 266 -15.42 -11.87 -35.04
N ASP A 267 -15.91 -11.69 -36.25
CA ASP A 267 -15.35 -12.21 -37.49
C ASP A 267 -14.63 -11.13 -38.29
N LEU A 268 -13.82 -11.58 -39.24
CA LEU A 268 -13.22 -10.73 -40.26
C LEU A 268 -14.08 -10.75 -41.53
N LEU A 269 -14.69 -9.62 -41.86
CA LEU A 269 -15.71 -9.47 -42.88
C LEU A 269 -15.24 -8.57 -44.04
N LEU A 270 -15.48 -8.98 -45.28
CA LEU A 270 -15.30 -8.16 -46.48
C LEU A 270 -16.65 -7.69 -47.03
N PHE A 271 -16.94 -6.40 -46.89
CA PHE A 271 -18.14 -5.77 -47.42
C PHE A 271 -17.90 -5.21 -48.83
N PRO A 272 -18.67 -5.63 -49.86
CA PRO A 272 -18.58 -5.05 -51.20
C PRO A 272 -19.01 -3.58 -51.20
N VAL A 273 -18.19 -2.71 -51.80
CA VAL A 273 -18.46 -1.26 -51.82
C VAL A 273 -19.70 -0.90 -52.65
N ASP A 274 -19.99 -1.70 -53.69
CA ASP A 274 -21.17 -1.54 -54.55
C ASP A 274 -22.43 -2.21 -53.97
N GLY A 275 -22.35 -2.73 -52.74
CA GLY A 275 -23.43 -3.44 -52.05
C GLY A 275 -23.46 -4.95 -52.33
N GLY A 276 -24.11 -5.69 -51.43
CA GLY A 276 -24.21 -7.16 -51.46
C GLY A 276 -23.90 -7.78 -50.10
N ASP A 277 -23.95 -9.11 -50.02
CA ASP A 277 -23.63 -9.84 -48.79
C ASP A 277 -22.13 -9.81 -48.50
N PRO A 278 -21.71 -9.67 -47.23
CA PRO A 278 -20.30 -9.75 -46.87
C PRO A 278 -19.74 -11.16 -47.05
N ARG A 279 -18.45 -11.25 -47.37
CA ARG A 279 -17.70 -12.50 -47.23
C ARG A 279 -17.08 -12.56 -45.84
N ASN A 280 -17.38 -13.63 -45.10
CA ASN A 280 -16.73 -13.93 -43.83
C ASN A 280 -15.46 -14.77 -44.08
N LEU A 281 -14.31 -14.26 -43.65
CA LEU A 281 -13.00 -14.87 -43.85
C LEU A 281 -12.59 -15.83 -42.73
N THR A 282 -13.26 -15.76 -41.57
CA THR A 282 -12.90 -16.47 -40.34
C THR A 282 -13.95 -17.45 -39.87
N ALA A 283 -15.08 -17.57 -40.57
CA ALA A 283 -16.19 -18.47 -40.22
C ALA A 283 -15.74 -19.92 -39.90
N GLY A 284 -14.71 -20.43 -40.60
CA GLY A 284 -14.21 -21.79 -40.40
C GLY A 284 -13.30 -21.99 -39.18
N LEU A 285 -12.90 -20.90 -38.50
CA LEU A 285 -11.97 -20.94 -37.36
C LEU A 285 -12.70 -21.01 -36.02
N ASP A 286 -13.92 -20.48 -35.94
CA ASP A 286 -14.71 -20.37 -34.70
C ASP A 286 -13.90 -19.75 -33.56
N ARG A 287 -13.29 -18.58 -33.82
CA ARG A 287 -12.45 -17.82 -32.88
C ARG A 287 -12.67 -16.32 -33.06
N ASN A 288 -12.54 -15.59 -31.95
CA ASN A 288 -12.73 -14.14 -31.90
C ASN A 288 -11.54 -13.38 -32.50
N VAL A 289 -11.80 -12.51 -33.48
CA VAL A 289 -10.81 -11.59 -34.04
C VAL A 289 -10.45 -10.54 -32.99
N MET A 290 -9.15 -10.29 -32.82
CA MET A 290 -8.58 -9.42 -31.79
C MET A 290 -7.88 -8.20 -32.38
N PRO A 291 -8.58 -7.10 -32.73
CA PRO A 291 -7.94 -5.86 -33.20
C PRO A 291 -7.03 -5.19 -32.17
N GLY A 292 -7.14 -5.57 -30.89
CA GLY A 292 -6.35 -5.04 -29.78
C GLY A 292 -7.00 -3.83 -29.09
N GLY A 293 -6.69 -3.64 -27.81
CA GLY A 293 -7.15 -2.50 -27.01
C GLY A 293 -6.71 -2.61 -25.54
N PRO A 294 -7.01 -1.61 -24.69
CA PRO A 294 -6.71 -1.68 -23.26
C PRO A 294 -7.33 -2.92 -22.60
N GLY A 295 -6.50 -3.79 -22.01
CA GLY A 295 -6.95 -5.05 -21.38
C GLY A 295 -7.32 -6.18 -22.36
N TYR A 296 -7.24 -5.94 -23.67
CA TYR A 296 -7.54 -6.90 -24.73
C TYR A 296 -6.34 -6.99 -25.70
N PRO A 297 -5.35 -7.84 -25.44
CA PRO A 297 -4.18 -7.99 -26.30
C PRO A 297 -4.58 -8.40 -27.74
N GLY A 298 -3.92 -7.84 -28.74
CA GLY A 298 -4.17 -8.11 -30.15
C GLY A 298 -3.49 -7.08 -31.04
N GLY A 299 -3.97 -6.95 -32.28
CA GLY A 299 -3.45 -5.95 -33.22
C GLY A 299 -4.31 -5.81 -34.47
N MET A 300 -4.37 -4.59 -35.00
CA MET A 300 -5.26 -4.21 -36.10
C MET A 300 -4.95 -5.04 -37.37
N PRO A 301 -5.97 -5.65 -38.02
CA PRO A 301 -5.80 -6.39 -39.27
C PRO A 301 -5.16 -5.52 -40.37
N GLN A 302 -4.16 -6.06 -41.08
CA GLN A 302 -3.41 -5.36 -42.12
C GLN A 302 -3.15 -6.26 -43.33
N PHE A 303 -3.07 -5.66 -44.52
CA PHE A 303 -2.76 -6.39 -45.76
C PHE A 303 -1.24 -6.53 -45.97
N THR A 304 -0.82 -7.66 -46.53
CA THR A 304 0.53 -7.84 -47.09
C THR A 304 0.61 -7.30 -48.53
N GLU A 305 1.82 -7.19 -49.08
CA GLU A 305 2.00 -6.80 -50.49
C GLU A 305 1.32 -7.75 -51.49
N ASP A 306 1.28 -9.04 -51.16
CA ASP A 306 0.63 -10.07 -51.99
C ASP A 306 -0.91 -10.07 -51.84
N GLY A 307 -1.44 -9.24 -50.94
CA GLY A 307 -2.88 -9.07 -50.72
C GLY A 307 -3.50 -10.00 -49.69
N ASP A 308 -2.72 -10.82 -49.00
CA ASP A 308 -3.21 -11.59 -47.84
C ASP A 308 -3.43 -10.67 -46.63
N ILE A 309 -4.21 -11.13 -45.66
CA ILE A 309 -4.52 -10.38 -44.45
C ILE A 309 -3.83 -11.03 -43.26
N VAL A 310 -3.10 -10.22 -42.49
CA VAL A 310 -2.48 -10.60 -41.22
C VAL A 310 -3.25 -9.92 -40.08
N PHE A 311 -3.62 -10.69 -39.07
CA PHE A 311 -4.50 -10.24 -37.99
C PHE A 311 -4.27 -11.06 -36.73
N CYS A 312 -4.81 -10.62 -35.59
CA CYS A 312 -4.79 -11.42 -34.38
C CYS A 312 -6.12 -12.14 -34.14
N LEU A 313 -6.04 -13.36 -33.62
CA LEU A 313 -7.18 -14.17 -33.16
C LEU A 313 -6.91 -14.66 -31.74
N ARG A 314 -7.95 -14.75 -30.92
CA ARG A 314 -7.88 -15.38 -29.60
C ARG A 314 -8.01 -16.89 -29.73
N ASP A 315 -7.07 -17.65 -29.18
CA ASP A 315 -7.16 -19.12 -29.08
C ASP A 315 -6.56 -19.60 -27.75
N ASN A 316 -7.32 -20.42 -27.00
CA ASN A 316 -6.96 -20.88 -25.64
C ASN A 316 -6.51 -19.74 -24.71
N GLY A 317 -7.18 -18.59 -24.80
CA GLY A 317 -6.87 -17.39 -24.02
C GLY A 317 -5.67 -16.56 -24.51
N TYR A 318 -4.89 -17.02 -25.49
CA TYR A 318 -3.77 -16.27 -26.07
C TYR A 318 -4.18 -15.51 -27.32
N SER A 319 -3.66 -14.30 -27.50
CA SER A 319 -3.77 -13.58 -28.78
C SER A 319 -2.61 -13.95 -29.69
N HIS A 320 -2.93 -14.60 -30.80
CA HIS A 320 -1.98 -15.16 -31.78
C HIS A 320 -2.08 -14.43 -33.11
N VAL A 321 -0.99 -14.35 -33.87
CA VAL A 321 -0.99 -13.79 -35.23
C VAL A 321 -1.37 -14.86 -36.23
N TYR A 322 -2.32 -14.55 -37.10
CA TYR A 322 -2.81 -15.39 -38.19
C TYR A 322 -2.65 -14.69 -39.54
N ARG A 323 -2.62 -15.50 -40.60
CA ARG A 323 -2.67 -15.06 -42.00
C ARG A 323 -3.81 -15.76 -42.72
N VAL A 324 -4.54 -15.04 -43.58
CA VAL A 324 -5.63 -15.59 -44.41
C VAL A 324 -5.67 -14.91 -45.79
N ALA A 325 -6.04 -15.66 -46.83
CA ALA A 325 -6.25 -15.11 -48.17
C ALA A 325 -7.59 -14.36 -48.27
N GLN A 326 -7.74 -13.46 -49.25
CA GLN A 326 -8.99 -12.67 -49.44
C GLN A 326 -10.21 -13.51 -49.82
N ASP A 327 -10.03 -14.75 -50.27
CA ASP A 327 -11.11 -15.70 -50.51
C ASP A 327 -11.50 -16.53 -49.27
N GLY A 328 -10.82 -16.30 -48.15
CA GLY A 328 -11.00 -17.02 -46.88
C GLY A 328 -10.23 -18.35 -46.81
N SER A 329 -9.47 -18.70 -47.85
CA SER A 329 -8.67 -19.92 -47.84
C SER A 329 -7.34 -19.73 -47.11
N GLY A 330 -6.75 -20.84 -46.66
CA GLY A 330 -5.39 -20.85 -46.13
C GLY A 330 -5.20 -20.17 -44.77
N ALA A 331 -6.27 -19.94 -44.01
CA ALA A 331 -6.17 -19.38 -42.66
C ALA A 331 -5.26 -20.25 -41.77
N ALA A 332 -4.15 -19.68 -41.28
CA ALA A 332 -3.17 -20.39 -40.46
C ALA A 332 -2.48 -19.47 -39.44
N PRO A 333 -2.11 -19.98 -38.25
CA PRO A 333 -1.34 -19.23 -37.28
C PRO A 333 0.12 -19.08 -37.74
N LEU A 334 0.66 -17.87 -37.61
CA LEU A 334 2.08 -17.54 -37.75
C LEU A 334 2.79 -17.56 -36.39
N VAL A 335 2.10 -17.11 -35.33
CA VAL A 335 2.56 -17.19 -33.94
C VAL A 335 1.53 -18.01 -33.17
N ASN A 336 1.97 -18.99 -32.36
CA ASN A 336 1.08 -19.85 -31.59
C ASN A 336 1.71 -20.29 -30.26
N GLY A 337 1.04 -21.21 -29.55
CA GLY A 337 1.51 -21.74 -28.27
C GLY A 337 1.29 -20.76 -27.12
N THR A 338 2.30 -20.59 -26.27
CA THR A 338 2.22 -19.78 -25.04
C THR A 338 2.60 -18.31 -25.23
N ALA A 339 2.77 -17.88 -26.47
CA ALA A 339 3.02 -16.50 -26.84
C ALA A 339 1.72 -15.67 -26.81
N ASN A 340 1.76 -14.48 -26.21
CA ASN A 340 0.64 -13.54 -26.21
C ASN A 340 1.03 -12.24 -26.91
N VAL A 341 0.31 -11.86 -27.97
CA VAL A 341 0.62 -10.70 -28.82
C VAL A 341 -0.27 -9.52 -28.47
N SER A 342 0.34 -8.35 -28.21
CA SER A 342 -0.35 -7.12 -27.79
C SER A 342 -0.09 -5.91 -28.71
N GLY A 343 0.43 -6.15 -29.93
CA GLY A 343 0.55 -5.15 -30.97
C GLY A 343 1.00 -5.78 -32.30
N LEU A 344 0.63 -5.16 -33.43
CA LEU A 344 0.91 -5.65 -34.78
C LEU A 344 1.09 -4.49 -35.77
N SER A 345 2.17 -4.51 -36.54
CA SER A 345 2.38 -3.62 -37.69
C SER A 345 3.07 -4.37 -38.82
N VAL A 346 2.46 -4.38 -40.00
CA VAL A 346 2.87 -5.19 -41.16
C VAL A 346 3.51 -4.30 -42.22
N ALA A 347 4.65 -4.74 -42.77
CA ALA A 347 5.26 -4.11 -43.95
C ALA A 347 6.05 -5.14 -44.76
N GLY A 348 5.79 -5.21 -46.07
CA GLY A 348 6.40 -6.19 -46.96
C GLY A 348 6.11 -7.63 -46.53
N SER A 349 7.16 -8.42 -46.35
CA SER A 349 7.12 -9.82 -45.90
C SER A 349 7.31 -9.99 -44.38
N SER A 350 7.24 -8.91 -43.60
CA SER A 350 7.54 -8.92 -42.17
C SER A 350 6.49 -8.18 -41.35
N ALA A 351 6.44 -8.46 -40.05
CA ALA A 351 5.64 -7.69 -39.10
C ALA A 351 6.43 -7.39 -37.81
N ALA A 352 6.21 -6.21 -37.24
CA ALA A 352 6.61 -5.89 -35.87
C ALA A 352 5.47 -6.23 -34.91
N ILE A 353 5.80 -6.93 -33.83
CA ILE A 353 4.85 -7.34 -32.78
C ILE A 353 5.39 -7.02 -31.39
N VAL A 354 4.50 -6.91 -30.40
CA VAL A 354 4.86 -7.00 -28.97
C VAL A 354 4.50 -8.39 -28.48
N LEU A 355 5.49 -9.12 -27.98
CA LEU A 355 5.40 -10.55 -27.70
C LEU A 355 5.72 -10.84 -26.22
N ALA A 356 4.72 -11.23 -25.44
CA ALA A 356 4.90 -11.72 -24.07
C ALA A 356 4.94 -13.25 -24.03
N THR A 357 5.69 -13.81 -23.09
CA THR A 357 5.83 -15.26 -22.85
C THR A 357 5.70 -15.55 -21.35
N PRO A 358 5.66 -16.82 -20.89
CA PRO A 358 5.65 -17.14 -19.47
C PRO A 358 6.86 -16.57 -18.68
N GLU A 359 7.96 -16.26 -19.37
CA GLU A 359 9.22 -15.78 -18.82
C GLU A 359 9.52 -14.29 -19.08
N SER A 360 8.69 -13.59 -19.87
CA SER A 360 8.87 -12.16 -20.17
C SER A 360 7.54 -11.42 -20.25
N PHE A 361 7.49 -10.22 -19.65
CA PHE A 361 6.32 -9.32 -19.69
C PHE A 361 6.03 -8.70 -21.06
N GLY A 362 6.92 -8.87 -22.03
CA GLY A 362 6.70 -8.43 -23.40
C GLY A 362 7.84 -7.60 -23.99
N ASP A 363 8.22 -7.95 -25.21
CA ASP A 363 9.27 -7.26 -25.96
C ASP A 363 8.88 -7.04 -27.43
N VAL A 364 9.52 -6.06 -28.08
CA VAL A 364 9.36 -5.85 -29.53
C VAL A 364 10.09 -6.97 -30.27
N ALA A 365 9.38 -7.67 -31.14
CA ALA A 365 9.93 -8.70 -32.01
C ALA A 365 9.60 -8.44 -33.48
N LEU A 366 10.47 -8.92 -34.37
CA LEU A 366 10.24 -8.97 -35.81
C LEU A 366 9.82 -10.39 -36.21
N LEU A 367 8.64 -10.50 -36.79
CA LEU A 367 8.05 -11.72 -37.33
C LEU A 367 8.28 -11.79 -38.84
N ASP A 368 8.82 -12.90 -39.33
CA ASP A 368 8.84 -13.24 -40.75
C ASP A 368 7.51 -13.88 -41.14
N LEU A 369 6.79 -13.28 -42.09
CA LEU A 369 5.45 -13.74 -42.49
C LEU A 369 5.47 -14.94 -43.44
N SER A 370 6.64 -15.36 -43.92
CA SER A 370 6.80 -16.50 -44.81
C SER A 370 6.87 -17.83 -44.06
N ASP A 371 7.46 -17.83 -42.86
CA ASP A 371 7.66 -19.04 -42.05
C ASP A 371 7.21 -18.93 -40.59
N GLY A 372 6.80 -17.75 -40.12
CA GLY A 372 6.34 -17.52 -38.75
C GLY A 372 7.46 -17.34 -37.72
N THR A 373 8.73 -17.25 -38.15
CA THR A 373 9.86 -17.06 -37.23
C THR A 373 9.83 -15.67 -36.60
N ALA A 374 9.78 -15.60 -35.27
CA ALA A 374 9.87 -14.35 -34.51
C ALA A 374 11.26 -14.17 -33.89
N ARG A 375 11.87 -13.00 -34.08
CA ARG A 375 13.13 -12.60 -33.44
C ARG A 375 12.93 -11.37 -32.57
N THR A 376 13.11 -11.53 -31.26
CA THR A 376 13.07 -10.44 -30.28
C THR A 376 14.21 -9.44 -30.51
N LEU A 377 13.89 -8.15 -30.43
CA LEU A 377 14.81 -7.02 -30.70
C LEU A 377 15.08 -6.15 -29.48
N THR A 378 14.28 -6.26 -28.43
CA THR A 378 14.41 -5.53 -27.16
C THR A 378 14.53 -6.50 -25.98
N ASP A 379 14.91 -5.98 -24.81
CA ASP A 379 15.00 -6.76 -23.57
C ASP A 379 14.55 -5.88 -22.40
N TYR A 380 13.26 -5.53 -22.42
CA TYR A 380 12.58 -4.77 -21.36
C TYR A 380 11.76 -5.68 -20.47
N GLY A 381 11.16 -6.73 -21.05
CA GLY A 381 10.19 -7.60 -20.40
C GLY A 381 10.81 -8.64 -19.48
N THR A 382 12.12 -8.87 -19.55
CA THR A 382 12.85 -9.77 -18.64
C THR A 382 13.25 -9.03 -17.36
N PRO A 383 12.63 -9.32 -16.19
CA PRO A 383 13.00 -8.67 -14.94
C PRO A 383 14.34 -9.17 -14.38
N GLU A 384 14.94 -8.40 -13.46
CA GLU A 384 16.15 -8.80 -12.72
C GLU A 384 15.90 -9.89 -11.66
N PHE A 385 14.64 -10.23 -11.42
CA PHE A 385 14.20 -11.29 -10.52
C PHE A 385 13.58 -12.45 -11.31
N GLU A 386 13.67 -13.66 -10.76
CA GLU A 386 13.05 -14.82 -11.40
C GLU A 386 11.52 -14.74 -11.31
N LEU A 387 10.84 -15.08 -12.41
CA LEU A 387 9.39 -15.21 -12.50
C LEU A 387 8.96 -16.65 -12.19
N VAL A 388 7.77 -16.81 -11.60
CA VAL A 388 7.14 -18.13 -11.48
C VAL A 388 6.17 -18.32 -12.66
N PRO A 389 6.48 -19.23 -13.61
CA PRO A 389 5.59 -19.51 -14.73
C PRO A 389 4.33 -20.24 -14.24
N ALA A 390 3.26 -20.16 -15.02
CA ALA A 390 2.01 -20.84 -14.73
C ALA A 390 1.91 -22.17 -15.49
N GLU A 391 1.45 -23.22 -14.81
CA GLU A 391 1.17 -24.52 -15.40
C GLU A 391 -0.25 -24.54 -15.99
N GLU A 392 -0.42 -24.84 -17.28
CA GLU A 392 -1.75 -25.06 -17.86
C GLU A 392 -2.40 -26.30 -17.25
N ARG A 393 -3.66 -26.17 -16.82
CA ARG A 393 -4.48 -27.23 -16.26
C ARG A 393 -5.82 -27.27 -17.01
N ARG A 394 -6.38 -28.47 -17.16
CA ARG A 394 -7.72 -28.69 -17.73
C ARG A 394 -8.57 -29.46 -16.74
N PHE A 395 -9.78 -28.98 -16.52
CA PHE A 395 -10.73 -29.53 -15.57
C PHE A 395 -11.99 -29.93 -16.33
N THR A 396 -12.49 -31.13 -16.09
CA THR A 396 -13.78 -31.58 -16.65
C THR A 396 -14.83 -31.40 -15.57
N ILE A 397 -15.78 -30.52 -15.85
CA ILE A 397 -16.91 -30.20 -14.98
C ILE A 397 -17.93 -31.34 -15.06
N SER A 398 -18.75 -31.50 -14.02
CA SER A 398 -19.74 -32.56 -13.88
C SER A 398 -20.76 -32.64 -15.03
N ASP A 399 -20.98 -31.53 -15.75
CA ASP A 399 -21.84 -31.47 -16.94
C ASP A 399 -21.12 -31.81 -18.27
N GLY A 400 -19.82 -32.12 -18.20
CA GLY A 400 -18.97 -32.46 -19.34
C GLY A 400 -18.23 -31.27 -19.96
N THR A 401 -18.47 -30.04 -19.49
CA THR A 401 -17.71 -28.86 -19.93
C THR A 401 -16.24 -28.99 -19.55
N VAL A 402 -15.33 -28.60 -20.44
CA VAL A 402 -13.90 -28.57 -20.14
C VAL A 402 -13.47 -27.13 -19.95
N VAL A 403 -12.97 -26.84 -18.75
CA VAL A 403 -12.45 -25.53 -18.35
C VAL A 403 -10.94 -25.58 -18.34
N THR A 404 -10.29 -24.68 -19.06
CA THR A 404 -8.83 -24.50 -19.01
C THR A 404 -8.48 -23.42 -18.01
N GLY A 405 -7.36 -23.57 -17.33
CA GLY A 405 -6.81 -22.54 -16.46
C GLY A 405 -5.31 -22.68 -16.25
N TRP A 406 -4.75 -21.82 -15.42
CA TRP A 406 -3.34 -21.84 -15.09
C TRP A 406 -3.14 -21.84 -13.57
N LEU A 407 -2.26 -22.72 -13.12
CA LEU A 407 -1.86 -22.85 -11.73
C LEU A 407 -0.44 -22.32 -11.56
N ARG A 408 -0.29 -21.24 -10.79
CA ARG A 408 1.00 -20.70 -10.35
C ARG A 408 1.26 -21.16 -8.92
N ARG A 409 2.37 -21.86 -8.70
CA ARG A 409 2.86 -22.25 -7.38
C ARG A 409 4.37 -22.47 -7.45
N ASP A 410 5.04 -22.34 -6.31
CA ASP A 410 6.42 -22.80 -6.19
C ASP A 410 6.46 -24.33 -6.41
N PRO A 411 7.24 -24.84 -7.39
CA PRO A 411 7.30 -26.27 -7.67
C PRO A 411 7.88 -27.08 -6.51
N ASP A 412 8.72 -26.46 -5.68
CA ASP A 412 9.36 -27.09 -4.51
C ASP A 412 8.48 -27.04 -3.25
N ALA A 413 7.36 -26.30 -3.29
CA ALA A 413 6.44 -26.24 -2.18
C ALA A 413 5.74 -27.60 -1.96
N ALA A 414 5.79 -28.09 -0.71
CA ALA A 414 5.24 -29.38 -0.32
C ALA A 414 3.94 -29.22 0.49
N GLY A 415 3.00 -30.15 0.27
CA GLY A 415 1.73 -30.21 0.99
C GLY A 415 0.67 -29.22 0.46
N PRO A 416 -0.53 -29.24 1.06
CA PRO A 416 -1.63 -28.39 0.63
C PRO A 416 -1.33 -26.91 0.90
N LEU A 417 -1.43 -26.09 -0.13
CA LEU A 417 -1.11 -24.66 -0.12
C LEU A 417 -2.38 -23.82 0.14
N PRO A 418 -2.26 -22.60 0.71
CA PRO A 418 -3.35 -21.65 0.61
C PRO A 418 -3.56 -21.31 -0.87
N LEU A 419 -4.82 -21.28 -1.31
CA LEU A 419 -5.18 -21.11 -2.71
C LEU A 419 -5.91 -19.79 -2.90
N LEU A 420 -5.42 -18.95 -3.82
CA LEU A 420 -6.16 -17.81 -4.35
C LEU A 420 -6.75 -18.19 -5.71
N LEU A 421 -8.09 -18.19 -5.83
CA LEU A 421 -8.78 -18.15 -7.11
C LEU A 421 -8.88 -16.68 -7.57
N ASP A 422 -8.37 -16.38 -8.77
CA ASP A 422 -8.55 -15.06 -9.39
C ASP A 422 -9.39 -15.13 -10.67
N ILE A 423 -10.50 -14.40 -10.65
CA ILE A 423 -11.53 -14.42 -11.68
C ILE A 423 -11.40 -13.18 -12.57
N HIS A 424 -11.21 -13.39 -13.88
CA HIS A 424 -11.08 -12.28 -14.82
C HIS A 424 -12.42 -11.52 -15.01
N GLY A 425 -12.30 -10.25 -15.39
CA GLY A 425 -13.43 -9.44 -15.85
C GLY A 425 -13.91 -9.84 -17.26
N GLY A 426 -15.07 -9.34 -17.69
CA GLY A 426 -15.67 -9.68 -18.98
C GLY A 426 -17.20 -9.78 -18.91
N PRO A 427 -17.80 -10.98 -19.02
CA PRO A 427 -17.17 -12.31 -18.90
C PRO A 427 -16.38 -12.75 -20.15
N HIS A 428 -16.51 -12.04 -21.26
CA HIS A 428 -15.86 -12.35 -22.53
C HIS A 428 -14.40 -11.86 -22.62
N ASN A 429 -13.58 -12.22 -21.63
CA ASN A 429 -12.12 -12.11 -21.69
C ASN A 429 -11.51 -13.49 -21.42
N ALA A 430 -10.18 -13.59 -21.30
CA ALA A 430 -9.52 -14.84 -20.99
C ALA A 430 -8.17 -14.62 -20.31
N TRP A 431 -7.92 -15.43 -19.29
CA TRP A 431 -6.58 -15.67 -18.78
C TRP A 431 -5.72 -16.44 -19.79
N ASN A 432 -4.41 -16.31 -19.61
CA ASN A 432 -3.40 -17.12 -20.28
C ASN A 432 -2.17 -17.28 -19.38
N GLY A 433 -1.24 -18.13 -19.80
CA GLY A 433 -0.03 -18.45 -19.03
C GLY A 433 1.16 -17.50 -19.22
N ALA A 434 1.04 -16.45 -20.03
CA ALA A 434 2.13 -15.47 -20.17
C ALA A 434 2.36 -14.70 -18.85
N ALA A 435 3.51 -14.03 -18.73
CA ALA A 435 3.79 -13.14 -17.63
C ALA A 435 2.87 -11.90 -17.72
N ASP A 436 2.28 -11.52 -16.58
CA ASP A 436 1.31 -10.44 -16.49
C ASP A 436 1.71 -9.44 -15.41
N ILE A 437 1.83 -8.18 -15.80
CA ILE A 437 2.21 -7.06 -14.95
C ILE A 437 0.99 -6.38 -14.31
N ALA A 438 -0.23 -6.61 -14.83
CA ALA A 438 -1.45 -6.00 -14.31
C ALA A 438 -1.85 -6.57 -12.93
N HIS A 439 -1.47 -7.81 -12.65
CA HIS A 439 -1.78 -8.50 -11.40
C HIS A 439 -0.49 -8.92 -10.65
N PRO A 440 0.33 -7.94 -10.20
CA PRO A 440 1.63 -8.25 -9.58
C PRO A 440 1.51 -9.09 -8.32
N TYR A 441 0.35 -9.06 -7.65
CA TYR A 441 0.05 -9.89 -6.48
C TYR A 441 0.10 -11.40 -6.78
N HIS A 442 -0.06 -11.86 -8.03
CA HIS A 442 0.13 -13.28 -8.39
C HIS A 442 1.55 -13.75 -8.09
N GLN A 443 2.55 -13.01 -8.56
CA GLN A 443 3.97 -13.34 -8.36
C GLN A 443 4.34 -13.20 -6.88
N VAL A 444 3.88 -12.13 -6.21
CA VAL A 444 4.20 -11.91 -4.80
C VAL A 444 3.61 -12.99 -3.90
N LEU A 445 2.33 -13.36 -4.07
CA LEU A 445 1.69 -14.42 -3.27
C LEU A 445 2.33 -15.78 -3.54
N THR A 446 2.61 -16.11 -4.81
CA THR A 446 3.28 -17.37 -5.16
C THR A 446 4.62 -17.51 -4.46
N ARG A 447 5.44 -16.45 -4.46
CA ARG A 447 6.72 -16.38 -3.73
C ARG A 447 6.57 -16.40 -2.21
N ARG A 448 5.36 -16.17 -1.69
CA ARG A 448 5.01 -16.27 -0.27
C ARG A 448 4.37 -17.61 0.10
N GLY A 449 4.40 -18.59 -0.81
CA GLY A 449 3.94 -19.95 -0.57
C GLY A 449 2.46 -20.18 -0.85
N TRP A 450 1.84 -19.32 -1.66
CA TRP A 450 0.47 -19.52 -2.16
C TRP A 450 0.46 -20.27 -3.49
N ALA A 451 -0.64 -20.99 -3.71
CA ALA A 451 -1.07 -21.34 -5.06
C ALA A 451 -2.02 -20.26 -5.58
N VAL A 452 -1.86 -19.88 -6.84
CA VAL A 452 -2.77 -18.96 -7.55
C VAL A 452 -3.37 -19.71 -8.72
N LEU A 453 -4.70 -19.79 -8.77
CA LEU A 453 -5.47 -20.41 -9.83
C LEU A 453 -6.21 -19.36 -10.63
N THR A 454 -5.98 -19.33 -11.93
CA THR A 454 -6.75 -18.55 -12.89
C THR A 454 -7.49 -19.50 -13.84
N LEU A 455 -8.77 -19.24 -14.11
CA LEU A 455 -9.64 -20.14 -14.90
C LEU A 455 -10.34 -19.36 -16.02
N ASN A 456 -10.53 -20.01 -17.16
CA ASN A 456 -11.38 -19.54 -18.26
C ASN A 456 -12.70 -20.33 -18.25
N PRO A 457 -13.69 -19.92 -17.44
CA PRO A 457 -15.01 -20.55 -17.38
C PRO A 457 -15.78 -20.41 -18.71
N ARG A 458 -16.91 -21.10 -18.85
CA ARG A 458 -17.84 -20.81 -19.94
C ARG A 458 -18.20 -19.32 -19.93
N GLY A 459 -18.21 -18.69 -21.11
CA GLY A 459 -18.21 -17.24 -21.24
C GLY A 459 -16.88 -16.66 -21.70
N SER A 460 -15.75 -17.31 -21.37
CA SER A 460 -14.41 -16.83 -21.75
C SER A 460 -14.13 -16.92 -23.25
N ASP A 461 -13.24 -16.06 -23.70
CA ASP A 461 -12.81 -15.96 -25.10
C ASP A 461 -11.73 -17.01 -25.47
N GLY A 462 -11.72 -17.45 -26.73
CA GLY A 462 -10.72 -18.37 -27.29
C GLY A 462 -11.13 -19.85 -27.33
N TYR A 463 -12.39 -20.18 -27.07
CA TYR A 463 -12.90 -21.56 -26.95
C TYR A 463 -14.08 -21.89 -27.89
N GLY A 464 -14.45 -20.95 -28.78
CA GLY A 464 -15.56 -21.10 -29.73
C GLY A 464 -16.84 -20.39 -29.29
N ASP A 465 -17.69 -20.05 -30.26
CA ASP A 465 -18.87 -19.19 -30.09
C ASP A 465 -19.89 -19.79 -29.10
N ALA A 466 -20.02 -21.13 -29.10
CA ALA A 466 -20.89 -21.84 -28.17
C ALA A 466 -20.39 -21.76 -26.72
N PHE A 467 -19.07 -21.79 -26.49
CA PHE A 467 -18.50 -21.63 -25.15
C PHE A 467 -18.58 -20.16 -24.71
N PHE A 468 -18.31 -19.23 -25.63
CA PHE A 468 -18.39 -17.79 -25.42
C PHE A 468 -19.80 -17.33 -24.99
N SER A 469 -20.85 -17.84 -25.63
CA SER A 469 -22.25 -17.43 -25.35
C SER A 469 -22.94 -18.24 -24.24
N ALA A 470 -22.32 -19.30 -23.71
CA ALA A 470 -22.95 -20.21 -22.75
C ALA A 470 -23.30 -19.58 -21.40
N VAL A 471 -22.68 -18.45 -21.05
CA VAL A 471 -22.97 -17.72 -19.80
C VAL A 471 -24.15 -16.76 -19.95
N SER A 472 -24.49 -16.34 -21.17
CA SER A 472 -25.53 -15.35 -21.42
C SER A 472 -26.91 -15.84 -20.94
N GLY A 473 -27.64 -14.96 -20.25
CA GLY A 473 -28.92 -15.24 -19.59
C GLY A 473 -28.83 -15.91 -18.23
N GLY A 474 -27.62 -16.26 -17.75
CA GLY A 474 -27.41 -16.99 -16.51
C GLY A 474 -26.06 -16.74 -15.86
N TRP A 475 -25.62 -15.49 -15.77
CA TRP A 475 -24.39 -15.11 -15.05
C TRP A 475 -24.41 -15.64 -13.60
N GLY A 476 -23.34 -16.30 -13.16
CA GLY A 476 -23.25 -16.96 -11.86
C GLY A 476 -24.01 -18.28 -11.79
N VAL A 477 -25.17 -18.37 -12.45
CA VAL A 477 -26.01 -19.59 -12.45
C VAL A 477 -25.43 -20.68 -13.34
N ASN A 478 -24.95 -20.31 -14.53
CA ASN A 478 -24.49 -21.25 -15.53
C ASN A 478 -23.03 -21.65 -15.33
N ASP A 479 -22.22 -20.81 -14.71
CA ASP A 479 -20.75 -20.89 -14.71
C ASP A 479 -20.12 -21.02 -13.32
N ALA A 480 -20.88 -20.99 -12.21
CA ALA A 480 -20.30 -21.16 -10.87
C ALA A 480 -19.49 -22.46 -10.70
N ASN A 481 -19.98 -23.58 -11.28
CA ASN A 481 -19.28 -24.86 -11.18
C ASN A 481 -17.95 -24.88 -11.95
N ASP A 482 -17.81 -24.01 -12.95
CA ASP A 482 -16.56 -23.86 -13.69
C ASP A 482 -15.43 -23.29 -12.81
N PHE A 483 -15.76 -22.77 -11.63
CA PHE A 483 -14.80 -22.33 -10.61
C PHE A 483 -14.72 -23.30 -9.42
N LEU A 484 -15.87 -23.76 -8.92
CA LEU A 484 -15.94 -24.55 -7.70
C LEU A 484 -15.37 -25.97 -7.88
N GLU A 485 -15.66 -26.63 -8.99
CA GLU A 485 -15.20 -28.01 -9.22
C GLU A 485 -13.67 -28.09 -9.50
N PRO A 486 -13.03 -27.14 -10.20
CA PRO A 486 -11.57 -27.08 -10.25
C PRO A 486 -10.91 -26.92 -8.88
N ILE A 487 -11.50 -26.12 -7.97
CA ILE A 487 -11.02 -26.03 -6.57
C ILE A 487 -11.14 -27.38 -5.88
N ASP A 488 -12.30 -28.06 -6.01
CA ASP A 488 -12.52 -29.38 -5.41
C ASP A 488 -11.49 -30.41 -5.91
N ALA A 489 -11.16 -30.38 -7.20
CA ALA A 489 -10.12 -31.21 -7.78
C ALA A 489 -8.75 -30.95 -7.14
N LEU A 490 -8.32 -29.68 -7.02
CA LEU A 490 -7.04 -29.32 -6.41
C LEU A 490 -6.97 -29.67 -4.91
N VAL A 491 -8.09 -29.55 -4.19
CA VAL A 491 -8.20 -30.00 -2.80
C VAL A 491 -8.05 -31.52 -2.72
N SER A 492 -8.75 -32.26 -3.58
CA SER A 492 -8.67 -33.73 -3.62
C SER A 492 -7.27 -34.23 -4.01
N GLU A 493 -6.54 -33.48 -4.83
CA GLU A 493 -5.15 -33.77 -5.22
C GLU A 493 -4.15 -33.46 -4.09
N GLY A 494 -4.57 -32.77 -3.02
CA GLY A 494 -3.70 -32.31 -1.95
C GLY A 494 -2.83 -31.10 -2.32
N VAL A 495 -3.20 -30.40 -3.40
CA VAL A 495 -2.52 -29.17 -3.87
C VAL A 495 -3.02 -27.96 -3.08
N ALA A 496 -4.33 -27.88 -2.81
CA ALA A 496 -4.96 -26.79 -2.09
C ALA A 496 -5.46 -27.23 -0.70
N ASP A 497 -5.33 -26.35 0.28
CA ASP A 497 -5.88 -26.56 1.62
C ASP A 497 -7.36 -26.09 1.67
N PRO A 498 -8.31 -26.97 2.00
CA PRO A 498 -9.73 -26.61 2.04
C PRO A 498 -10.07 -25.57 3.11
N ALA A 499 -9.23 -25.36 4.12
CA ALA A 499 -9.43 -24.34 5.14
C ALA A 499 -8.84 -22.97 4.77
N ARG A 500 -8.11 -22.87 3.65
CA ARG A 500 -7.36 -21.67 3.25
C ARG A 500 -7.60 -21.31 1.79
N LEU A 501 -8.87 -21.31 1.42
CA LEU A 501 -9.34 -20.90 0.10
C LEU A 501 -9.69 -19.40 0.13
N ALA A 502 -9.12 -18.64 -0.80
CA ALA A 502 -9.43 -17.24 -1.02
C ALA A 502 -9.92 -17.03 -2.45
N VAL A 503 -10.77 -16.03 -2.66
CA VAL A 503 -11.28 -15.64 -3.98
C VAL A 503 -11.11 -14.14 -4.20
N THR A 504 -10.68 -13.78 -5.40
CA THR A 504 -10.60 -12.39 -5.84
C THR A 504 -11.07 -12.25 -7.28
N GLY A 505 -11.45 -11.04 -7.67
CA GLY A 505 -11.72 -10.71 -9.06
C GLY A 505 -12.15 -9.26 -9.23
N TYR A 506 -12.04 -8.77 -10.46
CA TYR A 506 -12.41 -7.40 -10.83
C TYR A 506 -13.48 -7.37 -11.92
N SER A 507 -14.43 -6.43 -11.88
CA SER A 507 -15.55 -6.34 -12.86
C SER A 507 -16.47 -7.57 -12.78
N TYR A 508 -16.67 -8.32 -13.86
CA TYR A 508 -17.32 -9.64 -13.81
C TYR A 508 -16.69 -10.57 -12.75
N GLY A 509 -15.37 -10.51 -12.56
CA GLY A 509 -14.71 -11.24 -11.48
C GLY A 509 -15.12 -10.76 -10.09
N GLY A 510 -15.39 -9.46 -9.93
CA GLY A 510 -15.95 -8.91 -8.69
C GLY A 510 -17.39 -9.35 -8.47
N PHE A 511 -18.21 -9.38 -9.54
CA PHE A 511 -19.54 -9.98 -9.53
C PHE A 511 -19.49 -11.45 -9.08
N MET A 512 -18.62 -12.25 -9.69
CA MET A 512 -18.51 -13.67 -9.37
C MET A 512 -17.97 -13.89 -7.95
N THR A 513 -17.05 -13.06 -7.48
CA THR A 513 -16.56 -13.08 -6.09
C THR A 513 -17.73 -12.89 -5.10
N CYS A 514 -18.59 -11.89 -5.33
CA CYS A 514 -19.79 -11.67 -4.53
C CYS A 514 -20.82 -12.81 -4.71
N PHE A 515 -20.98 -13.32 -5.93
CA PHE A 515 -21.92 -14.40 -6.23
C PHE A 515 -21.56 -15.68 -5.48
N LEU A 516 -20.30 -16.13 -5.58
CA LEU A 516 -19.81 -17.34 -4.93
C LEU A 516 -19.90 -17.22 -3.40
N THR A 517 -19.42 -16.13 -2.81
CA THR A 517 -19.44 -15.94 -1.35
C THR A 517 -20.84 -15.79 -0.75
N SER A 518 -21.84 -15.44 -1.56
CA SER A 518 -23.26 -15.42 -1.14
C SER A 518 -23.94 -16.78 -1.17
N ARG A 519 -23.29 -17.80 -1.73
CA ARG A 519 -23.89 -19.13 -2.01
C ARG A 519 -23.05 -20.31 -1.53
N ASP A 520 -21.76 -20.09 -1.27
CA ASP A 520 -20.81 -21.09 -0.83
C ASP A 520 -19.93 -20.52 0.30
N ASP A 521 -19.74 -21.29 1.37
CA ASP A 521 -19.04 -20.86 2.58
C ASP A 521 -17.62 -21.44 2.72
N ARG A 522 -17.06 -22.04 1.65
CA ARG A 522 -15.70 -22.58 1.65
C ARG A 522 -14.59 -21.54 1.71
N PHE A 523 -14.88 -20.29 1.32
CA PHE A 523 -13.86 -19.25 1.23
C PHE A 523 -13.59 -18.62 2.59
N ALA A 524 -12.34 -18.66 3.01
CA ALA A 524 -11.83 -18.01 4.22
C ALA A 524 -11.59 -16.51 4.01
N ALA A 525 -11.32 -16.06 2.78
CA ALA A 525 -11.13 -14.64 2.44
C ALA A 525 -11.70 -14.30 1.06
N ALA A 526 -12.20 -13.08 0.90
CA ALA A 526 -12.65 -12.56 -0.39
C ALA A 526 -12.16 -11.13 -0.64
N VAL A 527 -11.77 -10.82 -1.88
CA VAL A 527 -11.45 -9.46 -2.34
C VAL A 527 -12.22 -9.17 -3.63
N ALA A 528 -13.24 -8.33 -3.57
CA ALA A 528 -14.09 -8.03 -4.71
C ALA A 528 -13.78 -6.62 -5.24
N GLY A 529 -13.38 -6.52 -6.51
CA GLY A 529 -13.05 -5.26 -7.16
C GLY A 529 -14.00 -4.88 -8.30
N GLY A 530 -14.23 -3.58 -8.52
CA GLY A 530 -15.10 -3.11 -9.61
C GLY A 530 -16.46 -3.83 -9.61
N VAL A 531 -17.05 -4.01 -8.43
CA VAL A 531 -18.08 -5.01 -8.17
C VAL A 531 -19.40 -4.72 -8.89
N VAL A 532 -20.13 -5.79 -9.21
CA VAL A 532 -21.54 -5.76 -9.59
C VAL A 532 -22.28 -6.73 -8.68
N THR A 533 -23.32 -6.28 -8.00
CA THR A 533 -24.02 -7.04 -6.95
C THR A 533 -25.53 -7.05 -7.16
N ASP A 534 -26.08 -6.02 -7.81
CA ASP A 534 -27.49 -5.90 -8.15
C ASP A 534 -27.65 -5.56 -9.64
N LEU A 535 -28.10 -6.54 -10.42
CA LEU A 535 -28.31 -6.37 -11.85
C LEU A 535 -29.51 -5.46 -12.18
N PHE A 536 -30.43 -5.21 -11.23
CA PHE A 536 -31.50 -4.22 -11.45
C PHE A 536 -30.95 -2.81 -11.52
N SER A 537 -30.22 -2.37 -10.50
CA SER A 537 -29.60 -1.05 -10.52
C SER A 537 -28.51 -0.94 -11.59
N MET A 538 -27.75 -2.00 -11.86
CA MET A 538 -26.73 -2.03 -12.93
C MET A 538 -27.34 -1.67 -14.29
N GLY A 539 -28.46 -2.29 -14.66
CA GLY A 539 -29.12 -2.06 -15.95
C GLY A 539 -29.55 -0.60 -16.19
N GLY A 540 -29.79 0.17 -15.13
CA GLY A 540 -30.17 1.59 -15.21
C GLY A 540 -29.05 2.59 -14.93
N THR A 541 -27.89 2.15 -14.42
CA THR A 541 -26.83 3.06 -13.95
C THR A 541 -25.49 2.88 -14.64
N SER A 542 -25.21 1.73 -15.25
CA SER A 542 -23.97 1.50 -16.01
C SER A 542 -23.97 2.24 -17.35
N ASP A 543 -22.78 2.69 -17.82
CA ASP A 543 -22.59 3.18 -19.19
C ASP A 543 -22.92 2.13 -20.28
N PHE A 544 -22.95 0.85 -19.91
CA PHE A 544 -23.28 -0.30 -20.75
C PHE A 544 -24.59 -1.01 -20.34
N GLY A 545 -25.41 -0.39 -19.49
CA GLY A 545 -26.55 -1.05 -18.83
C GLY A 545 -27.57 -1.73 -19.76
N HIS A 546 -27.90 -1.11 -20.89
CA HIS A 546 -28.85 -1.69 -21.86
C HIS A 546 -28.27 -2.92 -22.58
N TYR A 547 -27.01 -2.87 -22.99
CA TYR A 547 -26.33 -4.04 -23.59
C TYR A 547 -26.31 -5.20 -22.60
N LEU A 548 -25.84 -4.96 -21.37
CA LEU A 548 -25.77 -5.98 -20.32
C LEU A 548 -27.15 -6.60 -20.06
N SER A 549 -28.18 -5.76 -19.89
CA SER A 549 -29.53 -6.25 -19.61
C SER A 549 -30.11 -7.05 -20.79
N SER A 550 -30.05 -6.49 -22.00
CA SER A 550 -30.76 -7.04 -23.16
C SER A 550 -30.05 -8.23 -23.81
N LYS A 551 -28.71 -8.31 -23.69
CA LYS A 551 -27.88 -9.33 -24.34
C LYS A 551 -27.27 -10.31 -23.35
N GLU A 552 -26.66 -9.80 -22.27
CA GLU A 552 -25.91 -10.66 -21.34
C GLU A 552 -26.77 -11.30 -20.25
N ASN A 553 -27.73 -10.58 -19.67
CA ASN A 553 -28.50 -11.06 -18.51
C ASN A 553 -29.84 -11.72 -18.89
N GLY A 554 -30.12 -11.82 -20.20
CA GLY A 554 -31.28 -12.51 -20.75
C GLY A 554 -32.59 -11.73 -20.65
N GLY A 555 -32.55 -10.42 -20.39
CA GLY A 555 -33.74 -9.57 -20.39
C GLY A 555 -33.61 -8.29 -19.56
N LEU A 556 -34.47 -7.30 -19.86
CA LEU A 556 -34.54 -6.05 -19.11
C LEU A 556 -35.00 -6.32 -17.66
N PRO A 557 -34.42 -5.65 -16.63
CA PRO A 557 -34.71 -5.94 -15.22
C PRO A 557 -36.19 -5.94 -14.84
N TRP A 558 -36.97 -4.98 -15.35
CA TRP A 558 -38.40 -4.86 -15.06
C TRP A 558 -39.31 -5.82 -15.86
N ARG A 559 -38.75 -6.66 -16.74
CA ARG A 559 -39.52 -7.64 -17.53
C ARG A 559 -39.40 -9.07 -17.00
N ASP A 560 -38.28 -9.44 -16.38
CA ASP A 560 -38.02 -10.78 -15.86
C ASP A 560 -37.32 -10.71 -14.49
N GLU A 561 -38.09 -10.31 -13.49
CA GLU A 561 -37.57 -10.04 -12.14
C GLU A 561 -36.93 -11.29 -11.50
N GLU A 562 -37.52 -12.46 -11.75
CA GLU A 562 -37.06 -13.74 -11.21
C GLU A 562 -35.68 -14.12 -11.76
N ARG A 563 -35.50 -14.05 -13.09
CA ARG A 563 -34.20 -14.35 -13.73
C ARG A 563 -33.10 -13.42 -13.26
N ILE A 564 -33.39 -12.13 -13.14
CA ILE A 564 -32.39 -11.11 -12.77
C ILE A 564 -32.05 -11.22 -11.28
N SER A 565 -33.04 -11.54 -10.44
CA SER A 565 -32.82 -11.84 -9.02
C SER A 565 -31.95 -13.08 -8.82
N ALA A 566 -32.18 -14.15 -9.58
CA ALA A 566 -31.40 -15.39 -9.49
C ALA A 566 -29.91 -15.18 -9.76
N GLN A 567 -29.57 -14.27 -10.69
CA GLN A 567 -28.20 -13.89 -11.05
C GLN A 567 -27.58 -12.88 -10.07
N SER A 568 -28.37 -12.00 -9.44
CA SER A 568 -27.84 -10.91 -8.60
C SER A 568 -27.28 -11.42 -7.25
N PRO A 569 -25.98 -11.21 -6.92
CA PRO A 569 -25.40 -11.57 -5.63
C PRO A 569 -26.15 -10.98 -4.43
N PHE A 570 -26.63 -9.75 -4.55
CA PHE A 570 -27.27 -9.00 -3.46
C PHE A 570 -28.52 -9.69 -2.91
N THR A 571 -29.21 -10.51 -3.71
CA THR A 571 -30.40 -11.27 -3.27
C THR A 571 -30.10 -12.35 -2.23
N ARG A 572 -28.83 -12.69 -2.03
CA ARG A 572 -28.34 -13.65 -1.03
C ARG A 572 -27.27 -13.04 -0.11
N VAL A 573 -27.20 -11.71 -0.03
CA VAL A 573 -26.20 -11.02 0.81
C VAL A 573 -26.32 -11.41 2.29
N ASP A 574 -27.52 -11.83 2.72
CA ASP A 574 -27.81 -12.32 4.06
C ASP A 574 -27.12 -13.65 4.41
N GLN A 575 -26.59 -14.36 3.42
CA GLN A 575 -25.88 -15.63 3.58
C GLN A 575 -24.36 -15.49 3.66
N VAL A 576 -23.79 -14.33 3.30
CA VAL A 576 -22.34 -14.13 3.24
C VAL A 576 -21.72 -14.21 4.63
N LYS A 577 -20.67 -15.00 4.82
CA LYS A 577 -19.91 -15.07 6.08
C LYS A 577 -18.43 -14.73 5.88
N THR A 578 -17.94 -14.81 4.64
CA THR A 578 -16.54 -14.62 4.30
C THR A 578 -16.10 -13.16 4.51
N PRO A 579 -15.01 -12.92 5.27
CA PRO A 579 -14.36 -11.62 5.34
C PRO A 579 -14.08 -11.04 3.96
N THR A 580 -14.65 -9.87 3.65
CA THR A 580 -14.62 -9.30 2.29
C THR A 580 -14.04 -7.89 2.26
N LEU A 581 -12.94 -7.73 1.52
CA LEU A 581 -12.41 -6.43 1.11
C LEU A 581 -13.05 -6.01 -0.22
N ILE A 582 -13.45 -4.74 -0.33
CA ILE A 582 -14.10 -4.18 -1.52
C ILE A 582 -13.22 -3.05 -2.05
N LEU A 583 -12.75 -3.17 -3.29
CA LEU A 583 -11.83 -2.24 -3.95
C LEU A 583 -12.49 -1.61 -5.19
N HIS A 584 -12.78 -0.31 -5.17
CA HIS A 584 -13.60 0.29 -6.23
C HIS A 584 -13.09 1.64 -6.71
N GLY A 585 -13.17 1.89 -8.02
CA GLY A 585 -12.89 3.21 -8.58
C GLY A 585 -14.01 4.20 -8.20
N ALA A 586 -13.67 5.34 -7.60
CA ALA A 586 -14.69 6.31 -7.18
C ALA A 586 -15.43 6.99 -8.36
N ALA A 587 -14.85 6.92 -9.56
CA ALA A 587 -15.40 7.46 -10.80
C ALA A 587 -15.69 6.36 -11.84
N ASP A 588 -15.90 5.12 -11.39
CA ASP A 588 -16.25 3.98 -12.24
C ASP A 588 -17.70 4.13 -12.74
N ASP A 589 -17.87 4.37 -14.04
CA ASP A 589 -19.18 4.45 -14.70
C ASP A 589 -19.58 3.13 -15.36
N ARG A 590 -18.64 2.19 -15.50
CA ARG A 590 -18.90 0.85 -16.02
C ARG A 590 -19.62 0.00 -14.99
N CYS A 591 -19.07 -0.06 -13.78
CA CYS A 591 -19.62 -0.68 -12.59
C CYS A 591 -19.83 0.43 -11.55
N PRO A 592 -20.99 1.11 -11.53
CA PRO A 592 -21.22 2.28 -10.70
C PRO A 592 -20.92 2.03 -9.21
N VAL A 593 -20.29 3.00 -8.54
CA VAL A 593 -19.84 2.89 -7.13
C VAL A 593 -20.94 2.43 -6.15
N GLY A 594 -22.21 2.74 -6.45
CA GLY A 594 -23.35 2.27 -5.66
C GLY A 594 -23.43 0.74 -5.51
N GLN A 595 -22.89 -0.03 -6.47
CA GLN A 595 -22.78 -1.49 -6.36
C GLN A 595 -21.88 -1.92 -5.19
N ALA A 596 -20.76 -1.22 -4.98
CA ALA A 596 -19.84 -1.46 -3.87
C ALA A 596 -20.41 -0.99 -2.54
N GLU A 597 -21.02 0.20 -2.53
CA GLU A 597 -21.63 0.79 -1.34
C GLU A 597 -22.75 -0.10 -0.78
N GLN A 598 -23.60 -0.65 -1.64
CA GLN A 598 -24.67 -1.57 -1.25
C GLN A 598 -24.10 -2.83 -0.59
N TRP A 599 -23.10 -3.46 -1.21
CA TRP A 599 -22.49 -4.68 -0.68
C TRP A 599 -21.78 -4.42 0.65
N PHE A 600 -20.95 -3.37 0.73
CA PHE A 600 -20.25 -2.97 1.95
C PHE A 600 -21.22 -2.72 3.11
N THR A 601 -22.27 -1.92 2.87
CA THR A 601 -23.25 -1.56 3.90
C THR A 601 -23.92 -2.81 4.45
N ALA A 602 -24.39 -3.70 3.57
CA ALA A 602 -25.06 -4.93 3.98
C ALA A 602 -24.14 -5.88 4.78
N LEU A 603 -22.87 -6.03 4.37
CA LEU A 603 -21.90 -6.83 5.11
C LEU A 603 -21.59 -6.23 6.49
N ARG A 604 -21.44 -4.90 6.55
CA ARG A 604 -21.14 -4.19 7.79
C ARG A 604 -22.28 -4.29 8.80
N GLU A 605 -23.53 -4.11 8.36
CA GLU A 605 -24.72 -4.27 9.20
C GLU A 605 -24.86 -5.69 9.76
N ARG A 606 -24.35 -6.69 9.04
CA ARG A 606 -24.36 -8.10 9.46
C ARG A 606 -23.17 -8.51 10.32
N GLY A 607 -22.24 -7.59 10.59
CA GLY A 607 -21.03 -7.88 11.37
C GLY A 607 -20.03 -8.79 10.65
N VAL A 608 -20.12 -8.92 9.31
CA VAL A 608 -19.08 -9.60 8.53
C VAL A 608 -17.85 -8.69 8.50
N PRO A 609 -16.63 -9.18 8.79
CA PRO A 609 -15.42 -8.38 8.65
C PRO A 609 -15.30 -7.85 7.22
N THR A 610 -15.36 -6.54 7.05
CA THR A 610 -15.37 -5.91 5.73
C THR A 610 -14.71 -4.54 5.75
N ARG A 611 -14.16 -4.15 4.60
CA ARG A 611 -13.56 -2.83 4.36
C ARG A 611 -13.88 -2.39 2.93
N LEU A 612 -14.29 -1.12 2.77
CA LEU A 612 -14.48 -0.48 1.48
C LEU A 612 -13.33 0.50 1.23
N VAL A 613 -12.68 0.38 0.07
CA VAL A 613 -11.64 1.29 -0.40
C VAL A 613 -12.08 1.89 -1.73
N LEU A 614 -12.18 3.23 -1.76
CA LEU A 614 -12.54 3.99 -2.95
C LEU A 614 -11.31 4.72 -3.47
N TYR A 615 -10.93 4.45 -4.73
CA TYR A 615 -9.80 5.09 -5.39
C TYR A 615 -10.23 6.41 -6.04
N PRO A 616 -9.79 7.58 -5.54
CA PRO A 616 -10.23 8.87 -6.06
C PRO A 616 -9.91 9.05 -7.54
N GLY A 617 -10.88 9.49 -8.33
CA GLY A 617 -10.72 9.66 -9.78
C GLY A 617 -10.48 8.37 -10.56
N GLY A 618 -10.47 7.20 -9.91
CA GLY A 618 -10.32 5.90 -10.58
C GLY A 618 -11.59 5.58 -11.39
N SER A 619 -11.46 5.53 -12.70
CA SER A 619 -12.45 4.92 -13.60
C SER A 619 -12.32 3.40 -13.57
N HIS A 620 -13.17 2.66 -14.29
CA HIS A 620 -13.11 1.19 -14.29
C HIS A 620 -11.72 0.62 -14.62
N LEU A 621 -10.99 1.24 -15.54
CA LEU A 621 -9.66 0.76 -15.99
C LEU A 621 -8.48 1.28 -15.14
N PHE A 622 -8.72 1.90 -13.98
CA PHE A 622 -7.63 2.44 -13.15
C PHE A 622 -6.63 1.37 -12.70
N VAL A 623 -7.05 0.11 -12.58
CA VAL A 623 -6.17 -1.03 -12.26
C VAL A 623 -5.13 -1.29 -13.36
N LEU A 624 -5.39 -0.89 -14.60
CA LEU A 624 -4.47 -1.04 -15.74
C LEU A 624 -3.69 0.26 -16.03
N SER A 625 -4.35 1.41 -15.96
CA SER A 625 -3.81 2.69 -16.46
C SER A 625 -3.97 3.86 -15.49
N GLY A 626 -4.42 3.61 -14.26
CA GLY A 626 -4.51 4.62 -13.22
C GLY A 626 -3.15 4.96 -12.61
N PRO A 627 -3.14 5.89 -11.64
CA PRO A 627 -1.92 6.27 -10.93
C PRO A 627 -1.16 5.03 -10.41
N PRO A 628 0.18 4.94 -10.61
CA PRO A 628 1.01 3.88 -10.07
C PRO A 628 0.75 3.60 -8.58
N SER A 629 0.57 4.64 -7.76
CA SER A 629 0.27 4.53 -6.33
C SER A 629 -1.04 3.77 -6.06
N HIS A 630 -2.06 3.98 -6.88
CA HIS A 630 -3.36 3.31 -6.77
C HIS A 630 -3.24 1.83 -7.17
N ARG A 631 -2.50 1.52 -8.25
CA ARG A 631 -2.26 0.14 -8.69
C ARG A 631 -1.43 -0.64 -7.68
N ALA A 632 -0.44 0.01 -7.07
CA ALA A 632 0.38 -0.57 -6.01
C ALA A 632 -0.46 -0.85 -4.76
N ASP A 633 -1.23 0.13 -4.29
CA ASP A 633 -2.13 -0.02 -3.13
C ASP A 633 -3.19 -1.10 -3.36
N PHE A 634 -3.83 -1.16 -4.54
CA PHE A 634 -4.78 -2.22 -4.91
C PHE A 634 -4.17 -3.61 -4.73
N SER A 635 -3.00 -3.82 -5.35
CA SER A 635 -2.32 -5.12 -5.32
C SER A 635 -1.86 -5.48 -3.92
N GLN A 636 -1.33 -4.51 -3.16
CA GLN A 636 -0.88 -4.71 -1.79
C GLN A 636 -2.05 -5.08 -0.87
N ARG A 637 -3.21 -4.45 -1.01
CA ARG A 637 -4.41 -4.79 -0.23
C ARG A 637 -4.98 -6.16 -0.54
N VAL A 638 -4.92 -6.61 -1.80
CA VAL A 638 -5.28 -8.00 -2.15
C VAL A 638 -4.40 -8.96 -1.36
N ILE A 639 -3.07 -8.75 -1.40
CA ILE A 639 -2.07 -9.58 -0.70
C ILE A 639 -2.35 -9.61 0.80
N ASP A 640 -2.49 -8.43 1.42
CA ASP A 640 -2.63 -8.33 2.87
C ASP A 640 -3.95 -8.92 3.37
N TRP A 641 -5.05 -8.73 2.65
CA TRP A 641 -6.35 -9.27 3.06
C TRP A 641 -6.39 -10.80 3.00
N VAL A 642 -5.89 -11.40 1.93
CA VAL A 642 -5.89 -12.87 1.81
C VAL A 642 -4.91 -13.51 2.79
N GLU A 643 -3.74 -12.89 3.03
CA GLU A 643 -2.81 -13.37 4.04
C GLU A 643 -3.34 -13.19 5.47
N GLN A 644 -4.17 -12.18 5.73
CA GLN A 644 -4.84 -12.01 7.01
C GLN A 644 -5.88 -13.10 7.25
N TYR A 645 -6.81 -13.32 6.32
CA TYR A 645 -7.97 -14.18 6.59
C TYR A 645 -7.81 -15.64 6.14
N ALA A 646 -6.81 -15.95 5.31
CA ALA A 646 -6.45 -17.31 4.90
C ALA A 646 -4.92 -17.53 5.02
N PRO A 647 -4.33 -17.38 6.22
CA PRO A 647 -2.88 -17.39 6.41
C PRO A 647 -2.27 -18.76 6.06
N PRO A 648 -1.00 -18.82 5.62
CA PRO A 648 -0.29 -20.10 5.48
C PRO A 648 -0.27 -20.94 6.76
N ALA A 649 -0.33 -22.27 6.62
CA ALA A 649 -0.37 -23.19 7.76
C ALA A 649 0.76 -22.92 8.77
N GLY A 650 0.39 -22.86 10.06
CA GLY A 650 1.32 -22.59 11.16
C GLY A 650 1.62 -21.11 11.42
N LYS A 651 1.02 -20.18 10.66
CA LYS A 651 1.11 -18.74 10.94
C LYS A 651 -0.17 -18.25 11.63
N PRO A 652 -0.10 -17.68 12.84
CA PRO A 652 -1.25 -17.01 13.43
C PRO A 652 -1.67 -15.82 12.55
N VAL A 653 -2.97 -15.56 12.46
CA VAL A 653 -3.52 -14.34 11.86
C VAL A 653 -3.06 -13.17 12.72
N ARG A 654 -2.09 -12.40 12.22
CA ARG A 654 -1.60 -11.19 12.88
C ARG A 654 -1.74 -10.04 11.91
N ALA A 655 -2.24 -8.90 12.38
CA ALA A 655 -2.20 -7.67 11.60
C ALA A 655 -0.74 -7.34 11.27
N ARG A 656 -0.45 -7.07 9.99
CA ARG A 656 0.89 -6.65 9.55
C ARG A 656 1.18 -5.23 9.97
N LEU A 657 2.45 -4.91 10.09
CA LEU A 657 2.87 -3.52 10.27
C LEU A 657 2.58 -2.71 9.00
N ASP A 658 1.72 -1.69 9.10
CA ASP A 658 1.36 -0.76 8.02
C ASP A 658 1.97 0.63 8.30
N ALA A 659 3.04 0.97 7.57
CA ALA A 659 3.75 2.24 7.75
C ALA A 659 2.86 3.46 7.51
N ARG A 660 1.98 3.41 6.50
CA ARG A 660 1.11 4.53 6.13
C ARG A 660 0.07 4.75 7.22
N HIS A 661 -0.53 3.67 7.72
CA HIS A 661 -1.49 3.73 8.81
C HIS A 661 -0.87 4.38 10.06
N TRP A 662 0.28 3.87 10.53
CA TRP A 662 0.92 4.39 11.74
C TRP A 662 1.46 5.81 11.60
N GLN A 663 1.88 6.21 10.40
CA GLN A 663 2.23 7.61 10.11
C GLN A 663 1.02 8.56 10.23
N GLN A 664 -0.14 8.14 9.72
CA GLN A 664 -1.37 8.93 9.86
C GLN A 664 -1.82 9.02 11.31
N ARG A 665 -1.78 7.90 12.05
CA ARG A 665 -2.18 7.85 13.46
C ARG A 665 -1.25 8.69 14.35
N LEU A 666 0.07 8.56 14.20
CA LEU A 666 1.02 9.38 14.94
C LEU A 666 0.76 10.87 14.71
N SER A 667 0.63 11.30 13.45
CA SER A 667 0.43 12.72 13.15
C SER A 667 -0.87 13.27 13.70
N ALA A 668 -1.97 12.52 13.56
CA ALA A 668 -3.27 12.95 14.07
C ALA A 668 -3.29 13.07 15.60
N LEU A 669 -2.71 12.09 16.30
CA LEU A 669 -2.67 12.09 17.76
C LEU A 669 -1.66 13.09 18.31
N ALA A 670 -0.49 13.24 17.69
CA ALA A 670 0.49 14.24 18.10
C ALA A 670 -0.07 15.66 18.00
N GLU A 671 -0.83 15.97 16.94
CA GLU A 671 -1.54 17.24 16.80
C GLU A 671 -2.61 17.42 17.88
N ALA A 672 -3.45 16.40 18.11
CA ALA A 672 -4.50 16.43 19.13
C ALA A 672 -3.94 16.67 20.54
N HIS A 673 -2.78 16.08 20.85
CA HIS A 673 -2.10 16.15 22.15
C HIS A 673 -1.04 17.26 22.23
N LYS A 674 -1.00 18.17 21.23
CA LYS A 674 -0.09 19.32 21.19
C LYS A 674 1.39 18.95 21.35
N VAL A 675 1.81 17.82 20.79
CA VAL A 675 3.21 17.34 20.85
C VAL A 675 4.02 18.00 19.73
N PRO A 676 5.03 18.85 20.04
CA PRO A 676 5.73 19.63 19.02
C PRO A 676 6.47 18.77 18.01
N GLY A 677 7.08 17.67 18.46
CA GLY A 677 7.84 16.74 17.65
C GLY A 677 7.81 15.34 18.27
N ALA A 678 7.58 14.33 17.41
CA ALA A 678 7.49 12.93 17.83
C ALA A 678 8.09 11.99 16.77
N THR A 679 8.67 10.89 17.22
CA THR A 679 9.04 9.74 16.39
C THR A 679 8.48 8.47 17.00
N LEU A 680 7.99 7.56 16.16
CA LEU A 680 7.47 6.24 16.51
C LEU A 680 8.29 5.18 15.79
N GLY A 681 8.58 4.09 16.49
CA GLY A 681 9.13 2.87 15.91
C GLY A 681 8.35 1.65 16.37
N ILE A 682 7.98 0.77 15.43
CA ILE A 682 7.35 -0.51 15.71
C ILE A 682 8.17 -1.62 15.05
N LEU A 683 8.57 -2.62 15.84
CA LEU A 683 9.29 -3.81 15.39
C LEU A 683 8.53 -5.07 15.79
N ARG A 684 8.24 -5.94 14.81
CA ARG A 684 7.92 -7.34 15.07
C ARG A 684 8.95 -8.22 14.38
N LEU A 685 9.57 -9.17 15.10
CA LEU A 685 10.56 -10.04 14.49
C LEU A 685 9.97 -10.81 13.30
N GLY A 686 10.63 -10.71 12.14
CA GLY A 686 10.20 -11.35 10.89
C GLY A 686 9.45 -10.43 9.92
N GLU A 687 9.15 -9.19 10.33
CA GLU A 687 8.59 -8.12 9.50
C GLU A 687 9.59 -6.95 9.37
N GLU A 688 9.39 -6.11 8.35
CA GLU A 688 10.13 -4.84 8.23
C GLU A 688 9.63 -3.86 9.30
N PRO A 689 10.51 -3.17 10.04
CA PRO A 689 10.09 -2.21 11.05
C PRO A 689 9.34 -1.03 10.43
N VAL A 690 8.36 -0.50 11.16
CA VAL A 690 7.66 0.73 10.79
C VAL A 690 8.23 1.91 11.57
N TYR A 691 8.46 3.00 10.86
CA TYR A 691 8.85 4.29 11.42
C TYR A 691 7.84 5.35 11.01
N ALA A 692 7.55 6.28 11.92
CA ALA A 692 6.75 7.46 11.65
C ALA A 692 7.33 8.65 12.40
N HIS A 693 7.14 9.85 11.86
CA HIS A 693 7.59 11.10 12.49
C HIS A 693 6.56 12.22 12.36
N HIS A 694 6.60 13.17 13.28
CA HIS A 694 5.72 14.33 13.30
C HIS A 694 6.44 15.58 13.79
N GLY A 695 6.09 16.73 13.22
CA GLY A 695 6.38 18.04 13.78
C GLY A 695 7.84 18.49 13.71
N ILE A 696 8.29 19.21 14.74
CA ILE A 696 9.58 19.92 14.79
C ILE A 696 10.43 19.54 16.01
N LEU A 697 11.75 19.60 15.84
CA LEU A 697 12.74 19.34 16.88
C LEU A 697 12.99 20.54 17.80
N ASN A 698 12.78 21.76 17.30
CA ASN A 698 13.06 22.99 18.02
C ASN A 698 12.25 24.16 17.41
N VAL A 699 11.37 24.77 18.21
CA VAL A 699 10.51 25.89 17.78
C VAL A 699 11.26 27.13 17.29
N ARG A 700 12.48 27.38 17.80
CA ARG A 700 13.27 28.54 17.40
C ARG A 700 13.94 28.35 16.04
N THR A 701 14.30 27.12 15.68
CA THR A 701 14.97 26.84 14.39
C THR A 701 14.00 26.35 13.32
N GLY A 702 12.84 25.82 13.70
CA GLY A 702 11.84 25.25 12.77
C GLY A 702 12.30 23.97 12.08
N ILE A 703 13.36 23.32 12.59
CA ILE A 703 13.90 22.08 12.02
C ILE A 703 12.88 20.96 12.23
N GLU A 704 12.47 20.33 11.13
CA GLU A 704 11.51 19.22 11.12
C GLU A 704 12.08 17.95 11.77
N THR A 705 11.19 17.18 12.40
CA THR A 705 11.46 15.83 12.88
C THR A 705 11.49 14.85 11.70
N THR A 706 12.49 13.98 11.68
CA THR A 706 12.76 12.98 10.64
C THR A 706 13.25 11.67 11.27
N ASP A 707 13.35 10.58 10.51
CA ASP A 707 13.73 9.26 11.02
C ASP A 707 15.15 9.20 11.63
N ASP A 708 16.05 10.10 11.21
CA ASP A 708 17.41 10.27 11.73
C ASP A 708 17.52 11.26 12.91
N SER A 709 16.38 11.74 13.42
CA SER A 709 16.34 12.68 14.54
C SER A 709 16.67 11.99 15.86
N VAL A 710 17.59 12.57 16.63
CA VAL A 710 18.00 12.03 17.93
C VAL A 710 17.29 12.76 19.07
N PHE A 711 16.74 11.98 19.99
CA PHE A 711 16.07 12.47 21.20
C PHE A 711 16.81 11.96 22.43
N GLN A 712 16.72 12.70 23.53
CA GLN A 712 17.15 12.16 24.82
C GLN A 712 16.16 11.09 25.26
N ILE A 713 16.64 9.85 25.42
CA ILE A 713 15.80 8.72 25.87
C ILE A 713 15.63 8.69 27.41
N GLY A 714 16.18 9.68 28.10
CA GLY A 714 16.07 9.87 29.54
C GLY A 714 16.42 8.60 30.30
N SER A 715 15.59 8.28 31.28
CA SER A 715 15.83 7.16 32.19
C SER A 715 15.89 5.77 31.54
N MET A 716 15.47 5.60 30.28
CA MET A 716 15.75 4.36 29.53
C MET A 716 17.26 4.04 29.46
N SER A 717 18.12 5.06 29.60
CA SER A 717 19.58 4.93 29.73
C SER A 717 20.01 3.95 30.83
N LYS A 718 19.22 3.82 31.91
CA LYS A 718 19.49 2.87 33.01
C LYS A 718 19.57 1.44 32.51
N VAL A 719 18.70 1.07 31.59
CA VAL A 719 18.68 -0.28 31.04
C VAL A 719 19.90 -0.53 30.16
N TRP A 720 20.39 0.50 29.47
CA TRP A 720 21.61 0.40 28.67
C TRP A 720 22.85 0.25 29.57
N THR A 721 22.94 1.04 30.65
CA THR A 721 23.96 0.86 31.69
C THR A 721 23.88 -0.54 32.28
N THR A 722 22.67 -1.04 32.55
CA THR A 722 22.45 -2.40 33.05
C THR A 722 22.97 -3.45 32.07
N SER A 723 22.71 -3.30 30.76
CA SER A 723 23.23 -4.22 29.75
C SER A 723 24.75 -4.24 29.71
N VAL A 724 25.43 -3.10 29.91
CA VAL A 724 26.90 -3.08 30.06
C VAL A 724 27.35 -3.78 31.35
N VAL A 725 26.63 -3.61 32.46
CA VAL A 725 26.91 -4.38 33.70
C VAL A 725 26.77 -5.87 33.44
N MET A 726 25.69 -6.32 32.81
CA MET A 726 25.46 -7.73 32.50
C MET A 726 26.48 -8.28 31.50
N LYS A 727 27.00 -7.45 30.60
CA LYS A 727 28.14 -7.83 29.75
C LYS A 727 29.37 -8.17 30.58
N LEU A 728 29.67 -7.35 31.60
CA LEU A 728 30.78 -7.60 32.52
C LEU A 728 30.53 -8.84 33.41
N VAL A 729 29.27 -9.16 33.72
CA VAL A 729 28.87 -10.42 34.37
C VAL A 729 29.15 -11.61 33.47
N ASP A 730 28.75 -11.56 32.19
CA ASP A 730 29.03 -12.61 31.20
C ASP A 730 30.55 -12.83 31.02
N GLU A 731 31.35 -11.78 31.15
CA GLU A 731 32.81 -11.83 31.11
C GLU A 731 33.45 -12.32 32.42
N GLY A 732 32.67 -12.54 33.49
CA GLY A 732 33.14 -12.95 34.80
C GLY A 732 33.94 -11.87 35.54
N ARG A 733 33.77 -10.60 35.15
CA ARG A 733 34.49 -9.44 35.72
C ARG A 733 33.68 -8.71 36.80
N LEU A 734 32.38 -8.97 36.86
CA LEU A 734 31.46 -8.43 37.84
C LEU A 734 30.53 -9.53 38.34
N ASP A 735 30.22 -9.52 39.63
CA ASP A 735 29.17 -10.34 40.23
C ASP A 735 28.13 -9.43 40.87
N LEU A 736 26.83 -9.72 40.64
CA LEU A 736 25.73 -8.83 41.04
C LEU A 736 25.58 -8.71 42.57
N ASP A 737 26.06 -9.71 43.31
CA ASP A 737 25.86 -9.85 44.75
C ASP A 737 27.15 -9.54 45.54
N THR A 738 28.25 -9.22 44.85
CA THR A 738 29.45 -8.67 45.47
C THR A 738 29.19 -7.24 45.97
N PRO A 739 29.62 -6.89 47.20
CA PRO A 739 29.49 -5.54 47.72
C PRO A 739 30.21 -4.50 46.85
N ILE A 740 29.57 -3.35 46.63
CA ILE A 740 30.08 -2.28 45.75
C ILE A 740 31.46 -1.77 46.20
N VAL A 741 31.71 -1.75 47.51
CA VAL A 741 32.98 -1.31 48.09
C VAL A 741 34.18 -2.17 47.65
N GLU A 742 33.96 -3.40 47.16
CA GLU A 742 35.04 -4.22 46.60
C GLU A 742 35.50 -3.72 45.21
N TYR A 743 34.60 -3.08 44.46
CA TYR A 743 34.91 -2.46 43.16
C TYR A 743 35.29 -0.98 43.27
N VAL A 744 34.67 -0.27 44.23
CA VAL A 744 34.89 1.16 44.49
C VAL A 744 35.25 1.34 45.98
N PRO A 745 36.50 1.07 46.40
CA PRO A 745 36.90 1.14 47.81
C PRO A 745 36.74 2.51 48.46
N GLU A 746 36.69 3.57 47.65
CA GLU A 746 36.43 4.94 48.11
C GLU A 746 34.94 5.26 48.33
N PHE A 747 34.01 4.35 48.03
CA PHE A 747 32.58 4.58 48.26
C PHE A 747 32.25 4.64 49.76
N ALA A 748 31.49 5.66 50.13
CA ALA A 748 30.92 5.82 51.47
C ALA A 748 29.48 6.35 51.38
N SER A 749 28.64 5.96 52.32
CA SER A 749 27.27 6.44 52.51
C SER A 749 27.07 6.88 53.96
N SER A 750 25.99 7.64 54.22
CA SER A 750 25.61 8.05 55.59
C SER A 750 25.33 6.87 56.53
N ASP A 751 24.99 5.70 55.99
CA ASP A 751 24.85 4.45 56.73
C ASP A 751 26.08 3.53 56.50
N PRO A 752 26.86 3.23 57.55
CA PRO A 752 28.02 2.32 57.47
C PRO A 752 27.65 0.91 57.01
N GLU A 753 26.45 0.41 57.30
CA GLU A 753 26.03 -0.93 56.89
C GLU A 753 25.74 -0.97 55.39
N VAL A 754 25.07 0.05 54.86
CA VAL A 754 24.87 0.21 53.41
C VAL A 754 26.21 0.30 52.70
N THR A 755 27.15 1.08 53.22
CA THR A 755 28.52 1.19 52.67
C THR A 755 29.19 -0.18 52.53
N ARG A 756 29.02 -1.07 53.51
CA ARG A 756 29.66 -2.38 53.58
C ARG A 756 28.96 -3.45 52.75
N THR A 757 27.65 -3.33 52.53
CA THR A 757 26.81 -4.46 52.08
C THR A 757 25.96 -4.18 50.84
N VAL A 758 25.80 -2.93 50.39
CA VAL A 758 25.08 -2.65 49.15
C VAL A 758 25.78 -3.34 47.97
N THR A 759 25.00 -3.93 47.07
CA THR A 759 25.49 -4.71 45.92
C THR A 759 25.00 -4.12 44.61
N MET A 760 25.54 -4.57 43.49
CA MET A 760 25.07 -4.13 42.16
C MET A 760 23.59 -4.47 41.95
N ARG A 761 23.13 -5.65 42.42
CA ARG A 761 21.71 -6.02 42.39
C ARG A 761 20.82 -4.97 43.05
N HIS A 762 21.19 -4.51 44.24
CA HIS A 762 20.43 -3.48 44.97
C HIS A 762 20.36 -2.14 44.22
N LEU A 763 21.40 -1.77 43.47
CA LEU A 763 21.41 -0.54 42.67
C LEU A 763 20.47 -0.68 41.46
N LEU A 764 20.55 -1.79 40.75
CA LEU A 764 19.84 -2.03 39.49
C LEU A 764 18.34 -2.34 39.67
N ASN A 765 17.95 -2.81 40.86
CA ASN A 765 16.55 -3.04 41.21
C ASN A 765 15.95 -1.96 42.13
N HIS A 766 16.69 -0.86 42.36
CA HIS A 766 16.23 0.29 43.15
C HIS A 766 15.85 -0.03 44.62
N THR A 767 16.60 -0.94 45.25
CA THR A 767 16.42 -1.28 46.68
C THR A 767 17.60 -0.88 47.56
N SER A 768 18.50 -0.03 47.05
CA SER A 768 19.73 0.38 47.74
C SER A 768 19.52 1.21 49.01
N GLY A 769 18.38 1.87 49.17
CA GLY A 769 18.11 2.81 50.27
C GLY A 769 18.73 4.20 50.09
N ILE A 770 19.71 4.33 49.18
CA ILE A 770 20.39 5.58 48.86
C ILE A 770 19.39 6.57 48.25
N ASP A 771 19.43 7.83 48.67
CA ASP A 771 18.60 8.86 48.06
C ASP A 771 18.86 9.01 46.55
N GLY A 772 17.77 9.02 45.79
CA GLY A 772 17.79 8.92 44.34
C GLY A 772 17.94 10.23 43.57
N ASP A 773 17.89 11.39 44.24
CA ASP A 773 17.65 12.69 43.59
C ASP A 773 18.81 13.69 43.84
N VAL A 774 20.05 13.21 43.78
CA VAL A 774 21.25 14.07 43.79
C VAL A 774 21.57 14.51 42.36
N PHE A 775 21.32 15.77 42.03
CA PHE A 775 21.54 16.36 40.69
C PHE A 775 22.68 17.40 40.65
N THR A 776 23.65 17.28 41.56
CA THR A 776 24.77 18.22 41.62
C THR A 776 25.64 18.12 40.37
N ASP A 777 25.91 19.26 39.72
CA ASP A 777 26.83 19.31 38.58
C ASP A 777 28.29 19.22 39.04
N THR A 778 28.96 18.13 38.68
CA THR A 778 30.37 17.86 39.00
C THR A 778 31.34 18.26 37.88
N GLY A 779 30.84 18.95 36.85
CA GLY A 779 31.60 19.45 35.72
C GLY A 779 31.63 18.51 34.52
N ARG A 780 32.37 18.92 33.49
CA ARG A 780 32.42 18.25 32.17
C ARG A 780 33.60 17.29 31.99
N GLY A 781 34.44 17.07 32.99
CA GLY A 781 35.61 16.18 32.90
C GLY A 781 35.24 14.70 33.03
N ASP A 782 36.15 13.80 32.62
CA ASP A 782 35.95 12.35 32.76
C ASP A 782 35.97 11.87 34.22
N ASP A 783 36.37 12.73 35.15
CA ASP A 783 36.29 12.51 36.60
C ASP A 783 34.91 12.85 37.19
N THR A 784 33.89 13.09 36.35
CA THR A 784 32.54 13.50 36.78
C THR A 784 31.85 12.47 37.68
N LEU A 785 31.95 11.16 37.36
CA LEU A 785 31.36 10.08 38.16
C LEU A 785 32.14 9.87 39.47
N GLU A 786 33.46 10.01 39.45
CA GLU A 786 34.30 9.97 40.67
C GLU A 786 33.88 11.06 41.66
N LYS A 787 33.80 12.31 41.19
CA LYS A 787 33.36 13.44 42.00
C LYS A 787 31.95 13.26 42.51
N TYR A 788 31.05 12.70 41.69
CA TYR A 788 29.66 12.47 42.09
C TYR A 788 29.58 11.42 43.19
N VAL A 789 30.29 10.30 43.06
CA VAL A 789 30.30 9.24 44.08
C VAL A 789 30.86 9.75 45.41
N ALA A 790 31.84 10.65 45.38
CA ALA A 790 32.34 11.29 46.60
C ALA A 790 31.27 12.16 47.31
N LEU A 791 30.27 12.68 46.58
CA LEU A 791 29.16 13.44 47.17
C LEU A 791 28.10 12.56 47.84
N LEU A 792 28.14 11.23 47.65
CA LEU A 792 27.21 10.32 48.31
C LEU A 792 27.53 10.13 49.80
N ASP A 793 28.73 10.50 50.24
CA ASP A 793 29.08 10.56 51.65
C ASP A 793 28.23 11.63 52.37
N GLY A 794 27.45 11.19 53.36
CA GLY A 794 26.53 12.04 54.11
C GLY A 794 25.14 12.25 53.47
N ILE A 795 24.85 11.68 52.30
CA ILE A 795 23.49 11.69 51.72
C ILE A 795 22.58 10.75 52.51
N ALA A 796 21.38 11.22 52.85
CA ALA A 796 20.41 10.50 53.68
C ALA A 796 19.99 9.15 53.07
N GLN A 797 19.66 8.19 53.95
CA GLN A 797 19.00 6.93 53.57
C GLN A 797 17.48 7.11 53.64
N ASN A 798 16.78 6.73 52.57
CA ASN A 798 15.31 6.83 52.49
C ASN A 798 14.61 5.62 53.12
N HIS A 799 15.24 4.44 53.06
CA HIS A 799 14.75 3.21 53.67
C HIS A 799 15.92 2.25 53.93
N PRO A 800 15.77 1.24 54.80
CA PRO A 800 16.81 0.22 54.98
C PRO A 800 17.11 -0.54 53.68
N LEU A 801 18.35 -1.00 53.52
CA LEU A 801 18.79 -1.78 52.36
C LEU A 801 17.86 -2.98 52.11
N GLY A 802 17.36 -3.12 50.88
CA GLY A 802 16.50 -4.23 50.47
C GLY A 802 15.05 -4.17 50.99
N ALA A 803 14.68 -3.16 51.79
CA ALA A 803 13.39 -3.17 52.48
C ALA A 803 12.18 -2.85 51.58
N THR A 804 12.36 -1.99 50.59
CA THR A 804 11.33 -1.59 49.62
C THR A 804 12.01 -1.11 48.34
N MET A 805 11.25 -1.03 47.26
CA MET A 805 11.66 -0.31 46.05
C MET A 805 11.46 1.20 46.27
N SER A 806 12.48 1.99 45.92
CA SER A 806 12.40 3.44 45.76
C SER A 806 13.36 3.85 44.65
N TYR A 807 12.81 4.39 43.57
CA TYR A 807 13.57 4.64 42.35
C TYR A 807 14.77 5.57 42.60
N CYS A 808 15.95 5.16 42.17
CA CYS A 808 17.23 5.73 42.62
C CYS A 808 18.17 6.02 41.44
N ASN A 809 18.30 7.30 41.04
CA ASN A 809 19.27 7.67 39.99
C ASN A 809 20.71 7.57 40.49
N SER A 810 20.98 8.00 41.72
CA SER A 810 22.30 7.95 42.37
C SER A 810 22.91 6.55 42.35
N GLY A 811 22.08 5.51 42.51
CA GLY A 811 22.50 4.11 42.41
C GLY A 811 23.01 3.74 41.02
N PHE A 812 22.39 4.26 39.95
CA PHE A 812 22.86 4.05 38.58
C PHE A 812 24.13 4.84 38.27
N VAL A 813 24.30 6.03 38.84
CA VAL A 813 25.55 6.80 38.74
C VAL A 813 26.70 6.04 39.42
N LEU A 814 26.46 5.45 40.59
CA LEU A 814 27.40 4.57 41.26
C LEU A 814 27.69 3.30 40.44
N ALA A 815 26.68 2.71 39.78
CA ALA A 815 26.89 1.59 38.87
C ALA A 815 27.78 1.97 37.67
N GLY A 816 27.60 3.17 37.11
CA GLY A 816 28.50 3.74 36.11
C GLY A 816 29.94 3.85 36.60
N ARG A 817 30.15 4.27 37.86
CA ARG A 817 31.49 4.33 38.45
C ARG A 817 32.13 2.94 38.61
N VAL A 818 31.34 1.92 38.95
CA VAL A 818 31.83 0.52 38.97
C VAL A 818 32.31 0.09 37.58
N ILE A 819 31.55 0.42 36.53
CA ILE A 819 31.97 0.16 35.14
C ILE A 819 33.33 0.80 34.88
N GLU A 820 33.53 2.09 35.20
CA GLU A 820 34.80 2.78 34.99
C GLU A 820 35.98 2.11 35.71
N LYS A 821 35.77 1.65 36.94
CA LYS A 821 36.80 0.94 37.72
C LYS A 821 37.17 -0.40 37.09
N ILE A 822 36.20 -1.13 36.56
CA ILE A 822 36.43 -2.46 35.97
C ILE A 822 37.04 -2.34 34.57
N THR A 823 36.59 -1.38 33.75
CA THR A 823 37.05 -1.22 32.36
C THR A 823 38.33 -0.41 32.24
N GLY A 824 38.59 0.51 33.18
CA GLY A 824 39.68 1.48 33.07
C GLY A 824 39.42 2.58 32.04
N THR A 825 38.18 2.72 31.56
CA THR A 825 37.71 3.75 30.62
C THR A 825 36.59 4.57 31.26
N SER A 826 36.21 5.71 30.68
CA SER A 826 35.01 6.44 31.11
C SER A 826 33.75 5.61 30.82
N TRP A 827 32.66 5.89 31.54
CA TRP A 827 31.37 5.24 31.26
C TRP A 827 30.92 5.47 29.81
N ASP A 828 31.10 6.69 29.29
CA ASP A 828 30.78 7.04 27.90
C ASP A 828 31.49 6.11 26.89
N GLN A 829 32.79 5.88 27.10
CA GLN A 829 33.58 5.01 26.24
C GLN A 829 33.18 3.53 26.40
N ALA A 830 32.93 3.08 27.64
CA ALA A 830 32.47 1.72 27.90
C ALA A 830 31.12 1.43 27.23
N MET A 831 30.18 2.37 27.26
CA MET A 831 28.89 2.27 26.56
C MET A 831 29.08 2.12 25.05
N ARG A 832 29.99 2.92 24.47
CA ARG A 832 30.32 2.84 23.05
C ARG A 832 30.91 1.48 22.67
N ASP A 833 31.88 1.00 23.44
CA ASP A 833 32.66 -0.20 23.09
C ASP A 833 31.93 -1.51 23.39
N LEU A 834 31.22 -1.57 24.52
CA LEU A 834 30.61 -2.81 25.00
C LEU A 834 29.16 -3.00 24.56
N LEU A 835 28.47 -1.94 24.13
CA LEU A 835 27.05 -2.00 23.76
C LEU A 835 26.74 -1.38 22.39
N MET A 836 27.04 -0.09 22.18
CA MET A 836 26.59 0.61 20.96
C MET A 836 27.26 0.07 19.68
N THR A 837 28.59 -0.09 19.70
CA THR A 837 29.34 -0.57 18.52
C THR A 837 28.98 -2.02 18.18
N PRO A 838 28.93 -2.98 19.14
CA PRO A 838 28.50 -4.35 18.85
C PRO A 838 27.06 -4.48 18.34
N LEU A 839 26.18 -3.52 18.66
CA LEU A 839 24.80 -3.47 18.17
C LEU A 839 24.64 -2.70 16.85
N GLY A 840 25.68 -2.00 16.38
CA GLY A 840 25.61 -1.16 15.19
C GLY A 840 24.79 0.13 15.39
N LEU A 841 24.69 0.64 16.62
CA LEU A 841 23.90 1.83 16.96
C LEU A 841 24.66 3.10 16.55
N THR A 842 24.45 3.53 15.32
CA THR A 842 25.24 4.60 14.69
C THR A 842 24.76 6.00 15.03
N HIS A 843 23.53 6.14 15.56
CA HIS A 843 22.90 7.41 15.91
C HIS A 843 22.63 7.51 17.42
N SER A 844 23.37 6.73 18.21
CA SER A 844 23.30 6.75 19.67
C SER A 844 24.58 7.31 20.28
N CYS A 845 24.43 8.24 21.21
CA CYS A 845 25.56 8.92 21.84
C CYS A 845 25.24 9.36 23.27
N THR A 846 26.27 9.55 24.09
CA THR A 846 26.12 9.94 25.51
C THR A 846 26.56 11.38 25.76
N LEU A 847 27.32 11.97 24.83
CA LEU A 847 27.86 13.31 24.98
C LEU A 847 27.14 14.32 24.07
N PRO A 848 26.90 15.55 24.55
CA PRO A 848 26.36 16.65 23.75
C PRO A 848 27.15 16.97 22.49
N GLU A 849 28.48 16.91 22.60
CA GLU A 849 29.42 17.17 21.51
C GLU A 849 29.28 16.14 20.37
N GLU A 850 28.69 14.99 20.66
CA GLU A 850 28.36 13.96 19.68
C GLU A 850 26.94 14.15 19.14
N ALA A 851 25.99 14.51 20.00
CA ALA A 851 24.59 14.73 19.61
C ALA A 851 24.42 15.87 18.59
N ILE A 852 25.24 16.93 18.67
CA ILE A 852 25.22 18.05 17.71
C ILE A 852 25.59 17.64 16.28
N MET A 853 26.15 16.44 16.09
CA MET A 853 26.44 15.90 14.76
C MET A 853 25.19 15.36 14.07
N PHE A 854 24.06 15.28 14.79
CA PHE A 854 22.77 14.80 14.31
C PHE A 854 21.68 15.88 14.43
N ARG A 855 20.48 15.58 13.93
CA ARG A 855 19.28 16.41 14.15
C ARG A 855 18.77 16.20 15.58
N ALA A 856 19.38 16.90 16.53
CA ALA A 856 19.08 16.74 17.95
C ALA A 856 17.83 17.53 18.40
N ALA A 857 16.91 16.84 19.06
CA ALA A 857 15.72 17.42 19.64
C ALA A 857 16.04 18.35 20.81
N SER A 858 15.37 19.49 20.88
CA SER A 858 15.33 20.36 22.05
C SER A 858 14.00 20.17 22.76
N GLY A 859 14.02 20.10 24.10
CA GLY A 859 12.79 19.92 24.86
C GLY A 859 11.93 21.18 24.90
N HIS A 860 10.62 21.00 25.07
CA HIS A 860 9.65 22.08 25.26
C HIS A 860 8.84 21.83 26.53
N THR A 861 8.69 22.85 27.39
CA THR A 861 8.10 22.71 28.74
C THR A 861 6.62 23.09 28.81
N GLU A 862 6.15 23.95 27.92
CA GLU A 862 4.74 24.39 27.85
C GLU A 862 4.33 24.49 26.38
N VAL A 863 3.08 24.14 26.06
CA VAL A 863 2.51 24.30 24.71
C VAL A 863 1.15 25.01 24.81
N GLY A 864 1.21 26.34 24.79
CA GLY A 864 0.05 27.22 24.86
C GLY A 864 -0.50 27.61 23.48
N ASP A 865 -1.47 28.51 23.45
CA ASP A 865 -2.05 29.02 22.19
C ASP A 865 -1.03 29.78 21.32
N ASP A 866 0.02 30.34 21.95
CA ASP A 866 1.15 31.01 21.28
C ASP A 866 2.24 30.01 20.77
N GLY A 867 2.01 28.71 20.91
CA GLY A 867 2.93 27.65 20.52
C GLY A 867 3.83 27.13 21.65
N PRO A 868 4.79 26.23 21.35
CA PRO A 868 5.62 25.59 22.35
C PRO A 868 6.77 26.49 22.86
N THR A 869 7.04 26.43 24.16
CA THR A 869 8.13 27.14 24.85
C THR A 869 9.34 26.23 25.03
N LEU A 870 10.52 26.67 24.58
CA LEU A 870 11.78 25.90 24.76
C LEU A 870 12.11 25.71 26.24
N ALA A 871 12.58 24.50 26.55
CA ALA A 871 13.12 24.16 27.85
C ALA A 871 14.31 25.07 28.25
N PRO A 872 14.44 25.43 29.53
CA PRO A 872 15.48 26.35 30.02
C PRO A 872 16.90 25.75 29.99
N ALA A 873 17.01 24.42 29.89
CA ALA A 873 18.26 23.71 29.72
C ALA A 873 18.04 22.51 28.80
N TRP A 874 19.06 22.18 28.00
CA TRP A 874 18.95 21.09 27.03
C TRP A 874 19.08 19.71 27.68
N MET A 875 19.97 19.53 28.66
CA MET A 875 20.28 18.23 29.27
C MET A 875 20.46 18.33 30.79
N LEU A 876 20.41 17.19 31.48
CA LEU A 876 20.84 17.05 32.88
C LEU A 876 22.37 17.13 33.01
N PRO A 877 22.93 17.31 34.23
CA PRO A 877 24.39 17.32 34.44
C PRO A 877 25.06 16.03 33.95
N ARG A 878 26.30 16.11 33.43
CA ARG A 878 27.03 14.97 32.82
C ARG A 878 27.10 13.75 33.74
N ALA A 879 27.23 13.96 35.06
CA ALA A 879 27.24 12.87 36.05
C ALA A 879 26.00 11.96 35.99
N MET A 880 24.87 12.48 35.50
CA MET A 880 23.63 11.71 35.33
C MET A 880 23.66 10.77 34.12
N GLY A 881 24.77 10.70 33.39
CA GLY A 881 24.96 9.85 32.20
C GLY A 881 24.38 8.45 32.35
N PRO A 882 24.89 7.65 33.31
CA PRO A 882 24.43 6.29 33.57
C PRO A 882 22.93 6.15 33.86
N ALA A 883 22.28 7.24 34.26
CA ALA A 883 20.88 7.26 34.67
C ALA A 883 19.96 7.95 33.66
N GLY A 884 20.44 8.72 32.68
CA GLY A 884 19.55 9.58 31.91
C GLY A 884 20.04 10.35 30.67
N LEU A 885 21.28 10.20 30.17
CA LEU A 885 21.79 11.07 29.08
C LEU A 885 22.14 10.36 27.76
N VAL A 886 21.61 9.17 27.50
CA VAL A 886 21.69 8.59 26.16
C VAL A 886 20.77 9.38 25.22
N ASN A 887 21.30 9.76 24.06
CA ASN A 887 20.54 10.27 22.92
C ASN A 887 20.45 9.15 21.89
N SER A 888 19.29 8.99 21.25
CA SER A 888 19.07 7.88 20.30
C SER A 888 17.94 8.21 19.32
N THR A 889 17.87 7.43 18.23
CA THR A 889 16.74 7.38 17.31
C THR A 889 15.80 6.23 17.69
N THR A 890 14.59 6.21 17.15
CA THR A 890 13.68 5.05 17.30
C THR A 890 14.30 3.78 16.72
N ALA A 891 15.01 3.86 15.60
CA ALA A 891 15.69 2.73 14.98
C ALA A 891 16.76 2.10 15.90
N ASP A 892 17.61 2.91 16.53
CA ASP A 892 18.63 2.41 17.45
C ASP A 892 18.02 1.84 18.74
N VAL A 893 16.95 2.45 19.27
CA VAL A 893 16.21 1.92 20.42
C VAL A 893 15.56 0.56 20.07
N LEU A 894 15.02 0.40 18.86
CA LEU A 894 14.46 -0.88 18.41
C LEU A 894 15.55 -1.92 18.16
N ALA A 895 16.74 -1.54 17.69
CA ALA A 895 17.88 -2.44 17.58
C ALA A 895 18.35 -2.94 18.96
N PHE A 896 18.34 -2.07 19.97
CA PHE A 896 18.55 -2.47 21.37
C PHE A 896 17.45 -3.41 21.87
N ALA A 897 16.17 -3.10 21.63
CA ALA A 897 15.05 -3.95 22.01
C ALA A 897 15.11 -5.34 21.33
N ARG A 898 15.50 -5.37 20.05
CA ARG A 898 15.70 -6.60 19.27
C ARG A 898 16.69 -7.53 19.96
N MET A 899 17.81 -7.01 20.48
CA MET A 899 18.81 -7.82 21.18
C MET A 899 18.20 -8.56 22.38
N HIS A 900 17.31 -7.93 23.14
CA HIS A 900 16.61 -8.59 24.24
C HIS A 900 15.57 -9.61 23.76
N LEU A 901 14.86 -9.34 22.66
CA LEU A 901 13.92 -10.30 22.05
C LEU A 901 14.63 -11.54 21.49
N THR A 902 15.86 -11.40 21.00
CA THR A 902 16.65 -12.48 20.36
C THR A 902 17.60 -13.17 21.34
N GLY A 903 17.44 -12.97 22.66
CA GLY A 903 18.27 -13.64 23.66
C GLY A 903 19.74 -13.21 23.64
N GLY A 904 20.01 -11.97 23.21
CA GLY A 904 21.33 -11.34 23.28
C GLY A 904 22.03 -11.13 21.94
N LEU A 905 21.33 -11.32 20.81
CA LEU A 905 21.91 -11.23 19.46
C LEU A 905 21.57 -9.91 18.77
N ALA A 906 22.60 -9.25 18.23
CA ALA A 906 22.46 -8.15 17.29
C ALA A 906 21.89 -8.62 15.94
N ALA A 907 21.52 -7.68 15.07
CA ALA A 907 20.91 -8.00 13.77
C ALA A 907 21.85 -8.78 12.83
N ASP A 908 23.16 -8.57 12.94
CA ASP A 908 24.20 -9.27 12.17
C ASP A 908 24.60 -10.65 12.76
N GLY A 909 23.98 -11.04 13.89
CA GLY A 909 24.28 -12.26 14.61
C GLY A 909 25.37 -12.12 15.69
N THR A 910 25.91 -10.91 15.91
CA THR A 910 26.87 -10.66 16.99
C THR A 910 26.22 -10.88 18.36
N ARG A 911 26.83 -11.72 19.21
CA ARG A 911 26.36 -11.95 20.59
C ARG A 911 26.88 -10.86 21.53
N VAL A 912 25.96 -9.99 21.95
CA VAL A 912 26.22 -8.91 22.89
C VAL A 912 26.10 -9.44 24.31
N LEU A 913 24.95 -10.05 24.65
CA LEU A 913 24.69 -10.68 25.94
C LEU A 913 24.46 -12.19 25.81
N SER A 914 24.68 -12.93 26.90
CA SER A 914 24.24 -14.32 27.01
C SER A 914 22.72 -14.40 27.19
N GLU A 915 22.13 -15.52 26.76
CA GLU A 915 20.70 -15.80 26.98
C GLU A 915 20.34 -15.89 28.46
N GLU A 916 21.30 -16.24 29.32
CA GLU A 916 21.14 -16.23 30.76
C GLU A 916 21.05 -14.81 31.32
N SER A 917 21.95 -13.92 30.89
CA SER A 917 21.92 -12.50 31.27
C SER A 917 20.66 -11.79 30.80
N VAL A 918 20.19 -12.05 29.58
CA VAL A 918 18.92 -11.50 29.09
C VAL A 918 17.74 -12.00 29.93
N ARG A 919 17.66 -13.30 30.21
CA ARG A 919 16.60 -13.84 31.08
C ARG A 919 16.66 -13.28 32.50
N ARG A 920 17.85 -13.09 33.05
CA ARG A 920 18.04 -12.49 34.38
C ARG A 920 17.50 -11.06 34.42
N MET A 921 17.78 -10.26 33.39
CA MET A 921 17.25 -8.89 33.30
C MET A 921 15.73 -8.85 33.21
N GLN A 922 15.07 -9.91 32.74
CA GLN A 922 13.61 -9.99 32.61
C GLN A 922 12.93 -10.65 33.83
N GLN A 923 13.72 -11.15 34.79
CA GLN A 923 13.21 -11.84 35.96
C GLN A 923 12.77 -10.84 37.04
N ARG A 924 11.57 -11.03 37.59
CA ARG A 924 11.05 -10.23 38.72
C ARG A 924 12.00 -10.30 39.92
N GLU A 925 12.50 -9.15 40.37
CA GLU A 925 13.41 -9.01 41.51
C GLU A 925 12.70 -8.39 42.73
N VAL A 926 11.88 -7.35 42.52
CA VAL A 926 11.14 -6.66 43.58
C VAL A 926 9.77 -6.19 43.11
N ASP A 927 8.79 -6.19 44.01
CA ASP A 927 7.45 -5.70 43.75
C ASP A 927 7.41 -4.17 43.86
N MET A 928 6.68 -3.52 42.96
CA MET A 928 6.46 -2.08 43.05
C MET A 928 5.37 -1.78 44.09
N PRO A 929 5.62 -0.93 45.10
CA PRO A 929 4.57 -0.54 46.05
C PRO A 929 3.38 0.14 45.36
N ASP A 930 3.65 0.88 44.29
CA ASP A 930 2.65 1.48 43.40
C ASP A 930 2.70 0.78 42.03
N PRO A 931 1.78 -0.16 41.77
CA PRO A 931 1.74 -0.89 40.49
C PRO A 931 1.11 -0.09 39.34
N TYR A 932 0.63 1.13 39.59
CA TYR A 932 -0.18 1.90 38.62
C TYR A 932 0.62 2.94 37.84
N SER A 933 1.67 3.52 38.45
CA SER A 933 2.39 4.65 37.85
C SER A 933 3.41 4.24 36.78
N LEU A 934 4.03 3.07 36.92
CA LEU A 934 4.96 2.53 35.92
C LEU A 934 4.60 1.07 35.61
N GLY A 935 4.84 0.15 36.55
CA GLY A 935 4.52 -1.27 36.38
C GLY A 935 4.42 -1.99 37.71
N ASP A 936 4.05 -3.28 37.71
CA ASP A 936 3.76 -4.06 38.92
C ASP A 936 5.02 -4.59 39.62
N ALA A 937 6.16 -4.63 38.92
CA ALA A 937 7.41 -5.14 39.44
C ALA A 937 8.63 -4.54 38.73
N TRP A 938 9.79 -4.74 39.34
CA TRP A 938 11.08 -4.34 38.80
C TRP A 938 12.00 -5.56 38.71
N ALA A 939 12.76 -5.64 37.62
CA ALA A 939 13.76 -6.67 37.37
C ALA A 939 15.18 -6.10 37.50
N VAL A 940 16.21 -6.78 37.01
CA VAL A 940 17.53 -6.12 36.91
C VAL A 940 17.48 -5.14 35.74
N GLY A 941 17.25 -3.85 36.04
CA GLY A 941 17.18 -2.74 35.10
C GLY A 941 15.82 -2.50 34.42
N TRP A 942 15.05 -3.55 34.12
CA TRP A 942 13.75 -3.42 33.44
C TRP A 942 12.57 -3.16 34.40
N ILE A 943 11.60 -2.37 33.93
CA ILE A 943 10.25 -2.32 34.49
C ILE A 943 9.49 -3.52 33.94
N LEU A 944 8.76 -4.23 34.79
CA LEU A 944 7.85 -5.30 34.40
C LEU A 944 6.41 -4.80 34.48
N PHE A 945 5.60 -5.23 33.51
CA PHE A 945 4.19 -4.86 33.41
C PHE A 945 3.33 -6.11 33.26
N ASP A 946 2.08 -6.02 33.69
CA ASP A 946 1.05 -7.01 33.44
C ASP A 946 -0.12 -6.33 32.73
N TRP A 947 -0.26 -6.59 31.43
CA TRP A 947 -1.33 -6.05 30.59
C TRP A 947 -2.27 -7.20 30.23
N ASP A 948 -3.46 -7.23 30.83
CA ASP A 948 -4.45 -8.31 30.66
C ASP A 948 -3.90 -9.73 30.86
N GLY A 949 -3.03 -9.92 31.86
CA GLY A 949 -2.40 -11.22 32.15
C GLY A 949 -1.19 -11.55 31.26
N ARG A 950 -0.79 -10.62 30.37
CA ARG A 950 0.39 -10.74 29.51
C ARG A 950 1.55 -10.00 30.14
N ARG A 951 2.71 -10.66 30.22
CA ARG A 951 3.92 -10.10 30.82
C ARG A 951 4.69 -9.29 29.78
N LEU A 952 4.86 -7.99 30.04
CA LEU A 952 5.72 -7.12 29.25
C LEU A 952 6.91 -6.65 30.08
N TYR A 953 7.95 -6.20 29.39
CA TYR A 953 9.01 -5.40 29.98
C TYR A 953 9.29 -4.17 29.14
N GLY A 954 9.85 -3.14 29.76
CA GLY A 954 10.00 -1.84 29.13
C GLY A 954 10.57 -0.81 30.09
N HIS A 955 10.72 0.42 29.61
CA HIS A 955 11.18 1.52 30.44
C HIS A 955 10.74 2.85 29.85
N ASP A 956 10.42 3.82 30.72
CA ASP A 956 10.08 5.19 30.35
C ASP A 956 11.20 6.16 30.70
N GLY A 957 11.31 7.26 29.98
CA GLY A 957 12.42 8.19 30.13
C GLY A 957 12.01 9.63 29.97
N ASN A 958 12.09 10.40 31.06
CA ASN A 958 11.84 11.84 31.02
C ASN A 958 13.13 12.62 31.26
N THR A 959 13.32 13.69 30.49
CA THR A 959 14.31 14.73 30.73
C THR A 959 13.62 16.10 30.64
N ILE A 960 14.39 17.19 30.52
CA ILE A 960 13.85 18.54 30.52
C ILE A 960 13.12 18.80 29.19
N GLY A 961 11.79 18.64 29.21
CA GLY A 961 10.91 18.85 28.05
C GLY A 961 11.01 17.74 26.98
N GLN A 962 11.54 16.55 27.30
CA GLN A 962 11.52 15.38 26.40
C GLN A 962 11.05 14.14 27.14
N ALA A 963 10.35 13.25 26.44
CA ALA A 963 9.86 11.99 26.97
C ALA A 963 10.04 10.84 25.97
N ALA A 964 10.37 9.66 26.48
CA ALA A 964 10.59 8.45 25.72
C ALA A 964 9.88 7.26 26.38
N PHE A 965 9.31 6.38 25.56
CA PHE A 965 8.55 5.22 26.01
C PHE A 965 8.98 3.99 25.22
N LEU A 966 9.21 2.86 25.91
CA LEU A 966 9.51 1.58 25.28
C LEU A 966 8.71 0.47 25.95
N ARG A 967 8.00 -0.34 25.16
CA ARG A 967 7.32 -1.56 25.60
C ARG A 967 7.72 -2.72 24.71
N ILE A 968 8.00 -3.86 25.32
CA ILE A 968 8.39 -5.09 24.65
C ILE A 968 7.48 -6.21 25.15
N LEU A 969 6.77 -6.82 24.21
CA LEU A 969 5.88 -7.95 24.41
C LEU A 969 6.56 -9.21 23.84
N PRO A 970 7.25 -10.00 24.69
CA PRO A 970 8.17 -11.04 24.23
C PRO A 970 7.48 -12.22 23.53
N ASP A 971 6.28 -12.59 23.95
CA ASP A 971 5.54 -13.72 23.35
C ASP A 971 4.99 -13.40 21.95
N GLU A 972 4.73 -12.12 21.64
CA GLU A 972 4.45 -11.64 20.28
C GLU A 972 5.70 -11.20 19.50
N GLN A 973 6.88 -11.22 20.13
CA GLN A 973 8.13 -10.71 19.56
C GLN A 973 8.00 -9.26 19.04
N LEU A 974 7.22 -8.45 19.76
CA LEU A 974 6.83 -7.08 19.40
C LEU A 974 7.53 -6.08 20.32
N ALA A 975 8.10 -5.03 19.76
CA ALA A 975 8.66 -3.88 20.47
C ALA A 975 8.14 -2.58 19.86
N VAL A 976 7.72 -1.64 20.71
CA VAL A 976 7.19 -0.33 20.32
C VAL A 976 7.92 0.74 21.12
N THR A 977 8.44 1.75 20.42
CA THR A 977 9.12 2.90 21.03
C THR A 977 8.59 4.22 20.49
N MET A 978 8.46 5.21 21.37
CA MET A 978 8.07 6.57 20.99
C MET A 978 8.97 7.59 21.69
N LEU A 979 9.50 8.55 20.93
CA LEU A 979 10.36 9.63 21.42
C LEU A 979 9.72 10.97 21.10
N THR A 980 9.65 11.87 22.08
CA THR A 980 8.91 13.14 21.99
C THR A 980 9.69 14.29 22.64
N ASN A 981 9.40 15.54 22.23
CA ASN A 981 10.08 16.73 22.76
C ASN A 981 9.15 17.79 23.35
N GLY A 982 8.02 17.40 23.95
CA GLY A 982 7.12 18.28 24.71
C GLY A 982 5.64 18.02 24.44
N GLY A 983 4.76 18.81 25.04
CA GLY A 983 3.30 18.66 24.93
C GLY A 983 2.72 17.61 25.88
N ASN A 984 1.51 17.11 25.60
CA ASN A 984 0.82 16.12 26.44
C ASN A 984 1.26 14.69 26.07
N THR A 985 2.54 14.40 26.28
CA THR A 985 3.18 13.18 25.76
C THR A 985 2.65 11.89 26.38
N HIS A 986 2.21 11.93 27.65
CA HIS A 986 1.63 10.75 28.31
C HIS A 986 0.25 10.38 27.74
N ASP A 987 -0.58 11.37 27.42
CA ASP A 987 -1.89 11.12 26.81
C ASP A 987 -1.73 10.54 25.39
N LEU A 988 -0.77 11.08 24.61
CA LEU A 988 -0.38 10.51 23.33
C LEU A 988 0.11 9.06 23.48
N TYR A 989 0.97 8.78 24.47
CA TYR A 989 1.46 7.43 24.76
C TYR A 989 0.32 6.46 25.06
N ALA A 990 -0.58 6.81 25.98
CA ALA A 990 -1.64 5.93 26.44
C ALA A 990 -2.58 5.55 25.28
N GLU A 991 -3.01 6.53 24.48
CA GLU A 991 -3.92 6.29 23.34
C GLU A 991 -3.22 5.52 22.21
N LEU A 992 -2.02 5.96 21.81
CA LEU A 992 -1.31 5.35 20.69
C LEU A 992 -0.83 3.93 21.00
N PHE A 993 -0.34 3.67 22.22
CA PHE A 993 0.11 2.32 22.59
C PHE A 993 -1.08 1.38 22.78
N ASP A 994 -2.21 1.83 23.34
CA ASP A 994 -3.42 0.99 23.41
C ASP A 994 -3.90 0.60 22.00
N GLU A 995 -3.92 1.55 21.07
CA GLU A 995 -4.27 1.27 19.66
C GLU A 995 -3.30 0.29 19.01
N ILE A 996 -1.98 0.50 19.16
CA ILE A 996 -0.96 -0.37 18.57
C ILE A 996 -1.05 -1.79 19.15
N PHE A 997 -1.08 -1.95 20.47
CA PHE A 997 -1.06 -3.28 21.09
C PHE A 997 -2.40 -4.00 20.94
N SER A 998 -3.54 -3.29 20.91
CA SER A 998 -4.84 -3.92 20.62
C SER A 998 -4.90 -4.43 19.18
N GLU A 999 -4.49 -3.62 18.19
CA GLU A 999 -4.52 -4.02 16.79
C GLU A 999 -3.50 -5.13 16.45
N LEU A 1000 -2.29 -5.03 17.01
CA LEU A 1000 -1.19 -5.92 16.65
C LEU A 1000 -1.08 -7.18 17.52
N ALA A 1001 -1.67 -7.18 18.72
CA ALA A 1001 -1.48 -8.25 19.70
C ALA A 1001 -2.72 -8.61 20.52
N ASP A 1002 -3.86 -7.92 20.35
CA ASP A 1002 -5.07 -8.09 21.17
C ASP A 1002 -4.76 -7.91 22.68
N VAL A 1003 -3.97 -6.87 23.00
CA VAL A 1003 -3.58 -6.50 24.36
C VAL A 1003 -3.89 -5.03 24.59
N HIS A 1004 -4.62 -4.72 25.67
CA HIS A 1004 -4.93 -3.34 26.04
C HIS A 1004 -3.98 -2.79 27.10
N VAL A 1005 -3.75 -1.48 27.06
CA VAL A 1005 -3.03 -0.78 28.13
C VAL A 1005 -3.96 -0.68 29.35
N PRO A 1006 -3.56 -1.19 30.53
CA PRO A 1006 -4.41 -1.12 31.72
C PRO A 1006 -4.76 0.32 32.07
N ALA A 1007 -6.03 0.54 32.44
CA ALA A 1007 -6.45 1.83 32.97
C ALA A 1007 -5.72 2.11 34.30
N GLY A 1008 -5.22 3.34 34.45
CA GLY A 1008 -4.64 3.81 35.71
C GLY A 1008 -5.67 3.84 36.85
N LEU A 1009 -5.19 4.00 38.08
CA LEU A 1009 -6.06 4.12 39.25
C LEU A 1009 -6.92 5.39 39.14
N THR A 1010 -8.24 5.25 39.23
CA THR A 1010 -9.20 6.37 39.15
C THR A 1010 -10.13 6.40 40.36
N PRO A 1011 -10.76 7.55 40.67
CA PRO A 1011 -11.75 7.62 41.74
C PRO A 1011 -12.92 6.66 41.49
N PRO A 1012 -13.38 5.93 42.52
CA PRO A 1012 -14.52 5.04 42.39
C PRO A 1012 -15.80 5.85 42.16
N ALA A 1013 -16.76 5.27 41.43
CA ALA A 1013 -18.07 5.89 41.19
C ALA A 1013 -18.85 6.16 42.49
N GLU A 1014 -18.69 5.28 43.48
CA GLU A 1014 -19.16 5.49 44.85
C GLU A 1014 -17.96 5.89 45.73
N PRO A 1015 -17.99 7.05 46.41
CA PRO A 1015 -16.89 7.50 47.25
C PRO A 1015 -16.51 6.47 48.32
N PHE A 1016 -15.23 6.09 48.39
CA PHE A 1016 -14.74 5.20 49.43
C PHE A 1016 -14.58 5.95 50.75
N ALA A 1017 -15.31 5.51 51.79
CA ALA A 1017 -15.29 6.15 53.11
C ALA A 1017 -14.70 5.19 54.16
N ASP A 1018 -13.63 5.62 54.82
CA ASP A 1018 -12.93 4.91 55.89
C ASP A 1018 -12.28 5.92 56.87
N ASP A 1019 -11.69 5.45 57.97
CA ASP A 1019 -10.86 6.28 58.86
C ASP A 1019 -9.42 6.36 58.32
N PHE A 1020 -9.08 7.48 57.70
CA PHE A 1020 -7.75 7.75 57.14
C PHE A 1020 -6.80 8.49 58.08
N SER A 1021 -7.16 8.70 59.35
CA SER A 1021 -6.32 9.45 60.32
C SER A 1021 -4.91 8.86 60.48
N GLU A 1022 -4.76 7.57 60.19
CA GLU A 1022 -3.51 6.86 60.28
C GLU A 1022 -2.48 7.27 59.20
N PHE A 1023 -2.96 7.80 58.07
CA PHE A 1023 -2.14 8.30 56.96
C PHE A 1023 -1.76 9.77 57.13
N GLU A 1024 -2.47 10.53 57.97
CA GLU A 1024 -2.16 11.93 58.29
C GLU A 1024 -0.79 12.06 58.97
N GLY A 1025 0.00 13.06 58.60
CA GLY A 1025 1.36 13.29 59.11
C GLY A 1025 2.34 13.73 58.03
N ILE A 1026 3.62 13.73 58.38
CA ILE A 1026 4.70 14.18 57.48
C ILE A 1026 5.49 12.96 57.01
N TYR A 1027 5.66 12.87 55.69
CA TYR A 1027 6.49 11.90 54.99
C TYR A 1027 7.64 12.67 54.37
N ASP A 1028 8.87 12.41 54.82
CA ASP A 1028 10.02 13.26 54.50
C ASP A 1028 11.13 12.42 53.90
N ARG A 1029 11.64 12.87 52.76
CA ARG A 1029 12.82 12.32 52.08
C ARG A 1029 13.69 13.46 51.58
N SER A 1030 14.93 13.17 51.21
CA SER A 1030 15.83 14.22 50.75
C SER A 1030 15.22 14.97 49.56
N GLY A 1031 15.14 16.28 49.67
CA GLY A 1031 14.63 17.16 48.62
C GLY A 1031 13.11 17.22 48.45
N VAL A 1032 12.30 16.39 49.14
CA VAL A 1032 10.83 16.47 49.07
C VAL A 1032 10.19 16.14 50.41
N ARG A 1033 9.44 17.11 50.93
CA ARG A 1033 8.61 16.93 52.13
C ARG A 1033 7.15 16.85 51.72
N THR A 1034 6.48 15.77 52.08
CA THR A 1034 5.04 15.58 51.84
C THR A 1034 4.28 15.62 53.15
N GLU A 1035 3.25 16.45 53.22
CA GLU A 1035 2.36 16.57 54.37
C GLU A 1035 0.96 16.11 53.97
N ILE A 1036 0.44 15.14 54.71
CA ILE A 1036 -0.93 14.65 54.56
C ILE A 1036 -1.74 15.18 55.73
N PHE A 1037 -2.75 15.98 55.45
CA PHE A 1037 -3.56 16.65 56.47
C PHE A 1037 -5.02 16.76 56.03
N ARG A 1038 -5.88 17.13 56.96
CA ARG A 1038 -7.31 17.33 56.70
C ARG A 1038 -7.70 18.79 56.91
N ASP A 1039 -8.48 19.33 55.98
CA ASP A 1039 -9.11 20.64 56.09
C ASP A 1039 -10.65 20.52 56.03
N ASP A 1040 -11.35 21.65 55.85
CA ASP A 1040 -12.80 21.70 55.76
C ASP A 1040 -13.36 21.02 54.49
N GLU A 1041 -12.53 20.79 53.47
CA GLU A 1041 -12.90 20.18 52.18
C GLU A 1041 -12.54 18.69 52.09
N GLY A 1042 -11.62 18.20 52.93
CA GLY A 1042 -11.31 16.78 53.05
C GLY A 1042 -9.83 16.49 53.29
N LEU A 1043 -9.37 15.31 52.86
CA LEU A 1043 -7.96 14.92 52.94
C LEU A 1043 -7.17 15.61 51.82
N ARG A 1044 -6.02 16.19 52.18
CA ARG A 1044 -5.16 16.97 51.31
C ARG A 1044 -3.73 16.44 51.35
N MET A 1045 -3.03 16.58 50.23
CA MET A 1045 -1.61 16.32 50.12
C MET A 1045 -0.89 17.62 49.74
N ARG A 1046 0.06 18.06 50.56
CA ARG A 1046 0.98 19.17 50.26
C ARG A 1046 2.37 18.61 50.03
N THR A 1047 2.94 18.92 48.88
CA THR A 1047 4.33 18.56 48.54
C THR A 1047 5.18 19.82 48.49
N THR A 1048 6.28 19.83 49.24
CA THR A 1048 7.26 20.91 49.26
C THR A 1048 8.60 20.39 48.76
N LEU A 1049 9.05 20.92 47.62
CA LEU A 1049 10.37 20.64 47.05
C LEU A 1049 11.44 21.47 47.76
N ASN A 1050 12.52 20.80 48.17
CA ASN A 1050 13.67 21.38 48.86
C ASN A 1050 14.96 21.12 48.03
N GLY A 1051 15.93 22.03 48.07
CA GLY A 1051 17.24 21.82 47.43
C GLY A 1051 17.33 22.27 45.95
N PRO A 1052 18.34 21.83 45.18
CA PRO A 1052 18.65 22.37 43.85
C PRO A 1052 17.53 22.26 42.80
N LEU A 1053 16.67 21.25 42.89
CA LEU A 1053 15.51 21.08 42.00
C LEU A 1053 14.45 22.17 42.21
N ALA A 1054 14.28 22.65 43.44
CA ALA A 1054 13.35 23.73 43.75
C ALA A 1054 13.75 25.05 43.08
N ALA A 1055 15.05 25.25 42.78
CA ALA A 1055 15.54 26.42 42.05
C ALA A 1055 15.24 26.37 40.54
N LEU A 1056 14.81 25.22 40.02
CA LEU A 1056 14.47 25.00 38.61
C LEU A 1056 12.95 25.09 38.34
N LEU A 1057 12.13 25.23 39.38
CA LEU A 1057 10.67 25.23 39.29
C LEU A 1057 10.08 26.56 39.79
N PRO A 1058 9.01 27.07 39.16
CA PRO A 1058 8.41 28.36 39.52
C PRO A 1058 7.63 28.34 40.84
N ASP A 1059 7.07 27.19 41.25
CA ASP A 1059 6.39 27.00 42.53
C ASP A 1059 6.90 25.74 43.27
N PRO A 1060 7.61 25.89 44.40
CA PRO A 1060 8.15 24.76 45.15
C PRO A 1060 7.12 24.10 46.07
N VAL A 1061 5.90 24.63 46.21
CA VAL A 1061 4.85 24.04 47.06
C VAL A 1061 3.60 23.76 46.22
N GLN A 1062 3.16 22.51 46.22
CA GLN A 1062 1.94 22.10 45.51
C GLN A 1062 0.97 21.43 46.47
N GLU A 1063 -0.32 21.75 46.33
CA GLU A 1063 -1.38 21.17 47.15
C GLU A 1063 -2.50 20.57 46.30
N HIS A 1064 -2.85 19.31 46.59
CA HIS A 1064 -3.88 18.59 45.84
C HIS A 1064 -4.91 17.97 46.79
N PRO A 1065 -6.20 17.90 46.37
CA PRO A 1065 -7.16 17.00 47.00
C PRO A 1065 -6.66 15.56 46.88
N LEU A 1066 -6.72 14.81 47.98
CA LEU A 1066 -6.35 13.40 48.00
C LEU A 1066 -7.62 12.55 48.09
N VAL A 1067 -7.95 11.87 46.98
CA VAL A 1067 -9.22 11.15 46.82
C VAL A 1067 -9.01 9.66 47.14
N PRO A 1068 -9.71 9.10 48.14
CA PRO A 1068 -9.57 7.69 48.49
C PRO A 1068 -10.21 6.79 47.42
N VAL A 1069 -9.49 5.74 47.04
CA VAL A 1069 -9.98 4.69 46.13
C VAL A 1069 -10.27 3.41 46.89
N ARG A 1070 -9.31 2.98 47.73
CA ARG A 1070 -9.45 1.89 48.71
C ARG A 1070 -8.50 2.13 49.88
N HIS A 1071 -8.58 1.29 50.92
CA HIS A 1071 -7.73 1.46 52.10
C HIS A 1071 -6.23 1.43 51.72
N GLY A 1072 -5.51 2.52 51.99
CA GLY A 1072 -4.10 2.69 51.65
C GLY A 1072 -3.82 3.18 50.22
N GLU A 1073 -4.83 3.34 49.36
CA GLU A 1073 -4.65 3.78 47.98
C GLU A 1073 -5.55 4.96 47.63
N PHE A 1074 -4.89 6.01 47.15
CA PHE A 1074 -5.50 7.29 46.86
C PHE A 1074 -5.07 7.75 45.48
N VAL A 1075 -5.80 8.72 44.95
CA VAL A 1075 -5.45 9.42 43.72
C VAL A 1075 -5.48 10.93 43.93
N MET A 1076 -4.62 11.62 43.21
CA MET A 1076 -4.59 13.07 43.11
C MET A 1076 -4.52 13.48 41.64
N ARG A 1077 -4.93 14.72 41.34
CA ARG A 1077 -4.86 15.24 39.97
C ARG A 1077 -4.20 16.62 39.98
N PRO A 1078 -3.02 16.78 39.36
CA PRO A 1078 -2.39 18.07 39.17
C PRO A 1078 -3.29 19.03 38.38
N GLU A 1079 -3.15 20.33 38.64
CA GLU A 1079 -3.90 21.34 37.91
C GLU A 1079 -3.46 21.37 36.44
N GLY A 1080 -4.42 21.30 35.51
CA GLY A 1080 -4.16 21.28 34.06
C GLY A 1080 -3.98 19.89 33.45
N GLU A 1081 -3.83 18.84 34.24
CA GLU A 1081 -3.73 17.45 33.76
C GLU A 1081 -5.11 16.76 33.71
N GLN A 1082 -5.30 15.89 32.71
CA GLN A 1082 -6.52 15.06 32.60
C GLN A 1082 -6.44 13.79 33.46
N GLY A 1083 -5.23 13.23 33.59
CA GLY A 1083 -4.97 11.94 34.25
C GLY A 1083 -4.93 12.02 35.78
N TRP A 1084 -5.23 10.88 36.43
CA TRP A 1084 -5.10 10.70 37.87
C TRP A 1084 -3.75 10.07 38.22
N HIS A 1085 -3.13 10.54 39.29
CA HIS A 1085 -1.85 10.05 39.81
C HIS A 1085 -2.07 9.25 41.09
N ALA A 1086 -1.46 8.07 41.19
CA ALA A 1086 -1.56 7.23 42.36
C ALA A 1086 -0.73 7.76 43.54
N VAL A 1087 -1.26 7.55 44.74
CA VAL A 1087 -0.63 7.85 46.03
C VAL A 1087 -0.89 6.65 46.94
N VAL A 1088 0.15 5.87 47.21
CA VAL A 1088 0.00 4.57 47.91
C VAL A 1088 0.70 4.60 49.27
N PHE A 1089 -0.02 4.23 50.32
CA PHE A 1089 0.51 4.09 51.67
C PHE A 1089 0.65 2.62 52.02
N TYR A 1090 1.79 2.27 52.63
CA TYR A 1090 2.10 0.90 53.01
C TYR A 1090 2.98 0.87 54.25
N SER A 1091 3.11 -0.31 54.87
CA SER A 1091 3.99 -0.54 56.02
C SER A 1091 5.03 -1.60 55.68
N LEU A 1092 6.27 -1.39 56.12
CA LEU A 1092 7.28 -2.43 56.07
C LEU A 1092 6.97 -3.55 57.07
N PRO A 1093 7.53 -4.76 56.91
CA PRO A 1093 7.39 -5.85 57.89
C PRO A 1093 7.82 -5.47 59.32
N SER A 1094 8.70 -4.49 59.45
CA SER A 1094 9.18 -3.93 60.73
C SER A 1094 8.23 -2.89 61.35
N GLY A 1095 7.19 -2.47 60.64
CA GLY A 1095 6.09 -1.64 61.15
C GLY A 1095 6.18 -0.14 60.78
N GLU A 1096 7.30 0.31 60.20
CA GLU A 1096 7.44 1.68 59.70
C GLU A 1096 6.51 1.91 58.50
N ARG A 1097 5.91 3.11 58.45
CA ARG A 1097 4.96 3.51 57.41
C ARG A 1097 5.63 4.35 56.35
N TYR A 1098 5.22 4.12 55.11
CA TYR A 1098 5.74 4.79 53.93
C TYR A 1098 4.61 5.31 53.05
N LEU A 1099 4.93 6.38 52.36
CA LEU A 1099 4.18 6.90 51.23
C LEU A 1099 4.98 6.64 49.95
N HIS A 1100 4.38 5.98 48.97
CA HIS A 1100 4.91 5.85 47.63
C HIS A 1100 4.18 6.83 46.69
N HIS A 1101 4.93 7.79 46.16
CA HIS A 1101 4.40 8.77 45.21
C HIS A 1101 5.52 9.27 44.28
N GLY A 1102 5.21 9.51 43.01
CA GLY A 1102 6.20 9.90 42.01
C GLY A 1102 7.34 8.89 41.89
N VAL A 1103 7.00 7.60 41.98
CA VAL A 1103 7.90 6.43 41.97
C VAL A 1103 8.97 6.41 43.07
N ARG A 1104 8.76 7.14 44.17
CA ARG A 1104 9.67 7.23 45.32
C ARG A 1104 8.94 6.84 46.60
N ALA A 1105 9.64 6.12 47.47
CA ALA A 1105 9.20 5.86 48.84
C ALA A 1105 9.69 6.97 49.79
N ALA A 1106 8.80 7.50 50.62
CA ALA A 1106 9.09 8.47 51.68
C ALA A 1106 8.63 7.91 53.04
N PRO A 1107 9.52 7.79 54.04
CA PRO A 1107 9.14 7.32 55.37
C PRO A 1107 8.32 8.38 56.12
N LYS A 1108 7.37 7.91 56.93
CA LYS A 1108 6.63 8.78 57.88
C LYS A 1108 7.56 9.19 59.03
N VAL A 1109 7.71 10.50 59.25
CA VAL A 1109 8.60 11.06 60.29
C VAL A 1109 7.87 11.70 61.47
N SER A 1110 6.59 12.05 61.33
CA SER A 1110 5.75 12.56 62.43
C SER A 1110 4.27 12.38 62.17
#